data_AF-A0A0R3VYL0-F1
#
_entry.id   AF-A0A0R3VYL0-F1
#
_cell.length_a   1.000
_cell.length_b   1.000
_cell.length_c   1.000
_cell.angle_alpha   90.00
_cell.angle_beta   90.00
_cell.angle_gamma   90.00
#
_symmetry.space_group_name_H-M   'P 1'
#
loop_
_entity.id
_entity.type
_entity.pdbx_description
1 polymer ?
#
loop_
_entity_poly.entity_id
_entity_poly.type
_entity_poly.pdbx_seq_one_letter_code
_entity_poly.pdbx_strand_id
1 'polypeptide(L)'
;MVAGLIGLVSADGAYVFEPPPSLYFVCNPIELLNNRVKRVKSIVEFGAYGVDLLLAKAIFEDALQDILRCGLKPIPIFGGISDRSTLDLKYHANCCLKSKKNYKEADFDIAAAKYHLSGDFFPCGRQFVTNCFHDLGLRCVQSSYNSMPLCLGVAYCLGCPIASMSSRYYVVPRPTILPEEIQSLPINEVKLVDLTTDFYRVDKEDGKAILKMKVYHAEMSGLRSVPAASRPLIALLMNTDLLPRLPAAVKVEPSGSEPYNSAKLRAVIDWVAKTNPIHVLQAVMESIKEPNCLDYISSSLMLYLETFCPDFVEASQVLALLGLDEGIAPVKVPERRVGEEKDRQLQRPSSPMFFFETAAGLLKGGGLADRPVDFLYRWPTALVHLYRFHMLQRLFISPLYSKYGSILTYNNNYLIELPCVYGPSRILRYVHYCLIMGVEEANGLTSKLVGLRPFAREVCYEGHFRFKTYMMEVRPMHLPRGCSVDDFIYAFIGLDCVLEVPAWSVALVLSCVLWHQQKVEHRECEIAECPLILSVLVLAVVTHCNVECGELSAVAVAEHYDGLKALVVRRMEESGASASAAVEKELMHSALELMVMYDHYVSLCRLLTALGEGGGIPDFSSGAYNRYPPNYEMFPSLALVVSMAAELRSESAPSGVALRLWVANAFVRTGDDVEDMGRLKNVVELFSTVLKCVSKVKLNFTAPKVEVTDPPPSFLPKEERPRAKSYVHGRDNEVLSKPDGSSGAAQMRNSGQRRSLQHSERHDEMVRNGRSYASRLTERVEEMRLD
;
A
#
# COMPACT_ATOMS: atom_id res chain seq x y z
N MET A 1 -4.32 0.54 -13.47
CA MET A 1 -4.47 1.31 -14.72
C MET A 1 -4.88 0.40 -15.86
N VAL A 2 -5.78 0.86 -16.74
CA VAL A 2 -5.98 0.26 -18.07
C VAL A 2 -5.08 0.99 -19.05
N ALA A 3 -4.11 0.28 -19.65
CA ALA A 3 -3.10 0.88 -20.52
C ALA A 3 -3.75 1.55 -21.74
N GLY A 4 -3.33 2.79 -22.05
CA GLY A 4 -3.82 3.58 -23.19
C GLY A 4 -5.17 4.29 -22.97
N LEU A 5 -5.96 3.89 -21.96
CA LEU A 5 -7.35 4.36 -21.83
C LEU A 5 -7.46 5.85 -21.50
N ILE A 6 -6.57 6.41 -20.67
CA ILE A 6 -6.57 7.86 -20.39
C ILE A 6 -6.29 8.66 -21.67
N GLY A 7 -5.31 8.24 -22.46
CA GLY A 7 -4.96 8.91 -23.71
C GLY A 7 -6.11 8.92 -24.71
N LEU A 8 -6.82 7.79 -24.82
CA LEU A 8 -8.01 7.67 -25.66
C LEU A 8 -9.12 8.63 -25.20
N VAL A 9 -9.48 8.57 -23.92
CA VAL A 9 -10.55 9.39 -23.33
C VAL A 9 -10.25 10.89 -23.43
N SER A 10 -9.01 11.30 -23.21
CA SER A 10 -8.61 12.71 -23.30
C SER A 10 -8.65 13.26 -24.72
N ALA A 11 -8.37 12.45 -25.73
CA ALA A 11 -8.47 12.86 -27.13
C ALA A 11 -9.92 13.09 -27.58
N ASP A 12 -10.87 12.36 -26.99
CA ASP A 12 -12.28 12.39 -27.37
C ASP A 12 -13.08 13.57 -26.76
N GLY A 13 -12.45 14.39 -25.91
CA GLY A 13 -13.14 15.52 -25.26
C GLY A 13 -14.18 15.11 -24.21
N ALA A 14 -14.03 13.92 -23.63
CA ALA A 14 -15.03 13.30 -22.76
C ALA A 14 -15.11 13.87 -21.32
N TYR A 15 -14.67 15.10 -21.09
CA TYR A 15 -14.66 15.75 -19.77
C TYR A 15 -15.45 17.05 -19.77
N VAL A 16 -16.27 17.25 -18.74
CA VAL A 16 -17.07 18.47 -18.54
C VAL A 16 -16.83 19.00 -17.14
N PHE A 17 -16.69 20.33 -17.02
CA PHE A 17 -16.71 20.98 -15.71
C PHE A 17 -18.15 21.22 -15.27
N GLU A 18 -18.57 20.54 -14.22
CA GLU A 18 -19.92 20.63 -13.69
C GLU A 18 -19.93 20.74 -12.16
N PRO A 19 -20.98 21.34 -11.55
CA PRO A 19 -21.12 21.37 -10.11
C PRO A 19 -21.16 19.96 -9.52
N PRO A 20 -20.54 19.74 -8.35
CA PRO A 20 -20.56 18.44 -7.70
C PRO A 20 -21.99 18.06 -7.28
N PRO A 21 -22.40 16.80 -7.44
CA PRO A 21 -23.75 16.34 -7.08
C PRO A 21 -23.95 16.21 -5.56
N SER A 22 -22.88 16.27 -4.78
CA SER A 22 -22.83 16.06 -3.34
C SER A 22 -21.79 16.99 -2.71
N LEU A 23 -21.92 17.26 -1.42
CA LEU A 23 -20.90 17.98 -0.64
C LEU A 23 -19.64 17.13 -0.40
N TYR A 24 -19.71 15.82 -0.68
CA TYR A 24 -18.60 14.90 -0.50
C TYR A 24 -18.00 14.48 -1.84
N PHE A 25 -16.76 14.00 -1.82
CA PHE A 25 -16.20 13.21 -2.91
C PHE A 25 -15.20 12.19 -2.36
N VAL A 26 -15.17 11.00 -2.95
CA VAL A 26 -14.20 9.96 -2.57
C VAL A 26 -12.91 10.16 -3.34
N CYS A 27 -11.75 10.01 -2.70
CA CYS A 27 -10.47 10.10 -3.40
C CYS A 27 -9.40 9.17 -2.82
N ASN A 28 -8.43 8.80 -3.66
CA ASN A 28 -7.15 8.29 -3.16
C ASN A 28 -6.29 9.48 -2.72
N PRO A 29 -5.94 9.60 -1.43
CA PRO A 29 -5.23 10.77 -0.92
C PRO A 29 -3.81 10.94 -1.50
N ILE A 30 -3.14 9.86 -1.92
CA ILE A 30 -1.82 9.95 -2.59
C ILE A 30 -1.95 10.54 -3.99
N GLU A 31 -2.99 10.15 -4.72
CA GLU A 31 -3.27 10.70 -6.05
C GLU A 31 -3.60 12.20 -5.96
N LEU A 32 -4.34 12.60 -4.92
CA LEU A 32 -4.61 14.01 -4.64
C LEU A 32 -3.32 14.78 -4.31
N LEU A 33 -2.44 14.23 -3.46
CA LEU A 33 -1.13 14.82 -3.16
C LEU A 33 -0.31 15.02 -4.45
N ASN A 34 -0.18 13.97 -5.25
CA ASN A 34 0.59 14.01 -6.49
C ASN A 34 0.01 15.02 -7.48
N ASN A 35 -1.32 15.17 -7.54
CA ASN A 35 -1.96 16.20 -8.35
C ASN A 35 -1.54 17.61 -7.90
N ARG A 36 -1.52 17.88 -6.58
CA ARG A 36 -1.19 19.20 -6.06
C ARG A 36 0.27 19.55 -6.21
N VAL A 37 1.13 18.62 -5.83
CA VAL A 37 2.57 18.79 -5.89
C VAL A 37 3.04 19.00 -7.34
N LYS A 38 2.51 18.26 -8.32
CA LYS A 38 2.92 18.43 -9.73
C LYS A 38 2.54 19.79 -10.36
N ARG A 39 1.61 20.55 -9.78
CA ARG A 39 1.12 21.82 -10.35
C ARG A 39 1.99 23.02 -10.02
N VAL A 40 2.76 22.96 -8.95
CA VAL A 40 3.61 24.08 -8.58
C VAL A 40 4.80 24.07 -9.54
N LYS A 41 4.84 25.02 -10.48
CA LYS A 41 5.77 25.02 -11.63
C LYS A 41 7.26 25.03 -11.25
N SER A 42 7.61 25.40 -10.01
CA SER A 42 8.97 25.32 -9.46
C SER A 42 9.37 23.90 -9.01
N ILE A 43 8.45 22.93 -9.00
CA ILE A 43 8.68 21.55 -8.51
C ILE A 43 9.39 20.66 -9.53
N VAL A 44 9.68 21.19 -10.73
CA VAL A 44 10.38 20.47 -11.81
C VAL A 44 11.87 20.21 -11.49
N GLU A 45 12.42 20.79 -10.41
CA GLU A 45 13.87 20.79 -10.12
C GLU A 45 14.31 19.98 -8.89
N PHE A 46 13.47 19.14 -8.28
CA PHE A 46 13.89 18.41 -7.08
C PHE A 46 14.78 17.18 -7.32
N GLY A 47 15.09 16.88 -8.58
CA GLY A 47 15.96 15.78 -8.92
C GLY A 47 15.46 14.43 -8.39
N ALA A 48 16.38 13.59 -7.93
CA ALA A 48 16.06 12.32 -7.26
C ALA A 48 15.47 12.49 -5.85
N TYR A 49 15.64 13.64 -5.18
CA TYR A 49 15.20 13.80 -3.79
C TYR A 49 13.68 13.77 -3.62
N GLY A 50 12.92 14.03 -4.69
CA GLY A 50 11.49 14.25 -4.59
C GLY A 50 11.17 15.56 -3.87
N VAL A 51 9.91 15.76 -3.50
CA VAL A 51 9.48 17.06 -2.94
C VAL A 51 9.76 17.12 -1.45
N ASP A 52 10.28 18.27 -1.00
CA ASP A 52 10.45 18.56 0.42
C ASP A 52 9.14 18.45 1.18
N LEU A 53 9.19 17.77 2.32
CA LEU A 53 7.98 17.44 3.07
C LEU A 53 7.32 18.69 3.66
N LEU A 54 8.09 19.65 4.16
CA LEU A 54 7.52 20.87 4.74
C LEU A 54 6.86 21.76 3.69
N LEU A 55 7.50 21.93 2.53
CA LEU A 55 6.93 22.64 1.39
C LEU A 55 5.67 21.92 0.85
N ALA A 56 5.74 20.59 0.72
CA ALA A 56 4.59 19.79 0.32
C ALA A 56 3.42 19.94 1.29
N LYS A 57 3.68 20.05 2.60
CA LYS A 57 2.64 20.25 3.63
C LYS A 57 1.91 21.55 3.36
N ALA A 58 2.65 22.64 3.22
CA ALA A 58 2.08 23.96 2.96
C ALA A 58 1.21 23.98 1.70
N ILE A 59 1.71 23.43 0.59
CA ILE A 59 0.97 23.36 -0.69
C ILE A 59 -0.28 22.48 -0.56
N PHE A 60 -0.15 21.33 0.09
CA PHE A 60 -1.23 20.36 0.17
C PHE A 60 -2.35 20.84 1.09
N GLU A 61 -2.02 21.39 2.25
CA GLU A 61 -3.00 21.92 3.20
C GLU A 61 -3.71 23.16 2.67
N ASP A 62 -2.99 24.09 2.03
CA ASP A 62 -3.62 25.25 1.37
C ASP A 62 -4.65 24.79 0.32
N ALA A 63 -4.26 23.83 -0.51
CA ALA A 63 -5.16 23.24 -1.50
C ALA A 63 -6.36 22.50 -0.89
N LEU A 64 -6.21 21.86 0.27
CA LEU A 64 -7.32 21.23 1.00
C LEU A 64 -8.23 22.26 1.65
N GLN A 65 -7.66 23.31 2.26
CA GLN A 65 -8.43 24.41 2.83
C GLN A 65 -9.27 25.12 1.76
N ASP A 66 -8.75 25.31 0.55
CA ASP A 66 -9.51 25.88 -0.56
C ASP A 66 -10.70 25.00 -0.97
N ILE A 67 -10.51 23.67 -1.02
CA ILE A 67 -11.61 22.73 -1.28
C ILE A 67 -12.68 22.84 -0.17
N LEU A 68 -12.25 22.88 1.09
CA LEU A 68 -13.13 22.99 2.26
C LEU A 68 -13.88 24.32 2.31
N ARG A 69 -13.23 25.44 1.98
CA ARG A 69 -13.85 26.78 1.87
C ARG A 69 -14.94 26.81 0.80
N CYS A 70 -14.82 25.98 -0.24
CA CYS A 70 -15.85 25.80 -1.26
C CYS A 70 -16.99 24.86 -0.85
N GLY A 71 -16.99 24.35 0.39
CA GLY A 71 -18.04 23.47 0.92
C GLY A 71 -17.89 22.00 0.54
N LEU A 72 -16.80 21.61 -0.11
CA LEU A 72 -16.53 20.22 -0.47
C LEU A 72 -15.69 19.50 0.59
N LYS A 73 -16.07 18.27 0.90
CA LYS A 73 -15.39 17.43 1.91
C LYS A 73 -14.85 16.15 1.24
N PRO A 74 -13.52 15.97 1.17
CA PRO A 74 -12.95 14.72 0.70
C PRO A 74 -13.23 13.58 1.69
N ILE A 75 -13.46 12.39 1.16
CA ILE A 75 -13.43 11.10 1.89
C ILE A 75 -12.19 10.35 1.38
N PRO A 76 -11.03 10.49 2.04
CA PRO A 76 -9.78 9.89 1.60
C PRO A 76 -9.75 8.40 1.94
N ILE A 77 -9.61 7.54 0.93
CA ILE A 77 -9.62 6.08 1.08
C ILE A 77 -8.31 5.46 0.55
N PHE A 78 -7.62 4.74 1.43
CA PHE A 78 -6.46 3.92 1.12
C PHE A 78 -6.83 2.45 0.88
N GLY A 79 -6.08 1.78 0.00
CA GLY A 79 -6.11 0.32 -0.09
C GLY A 79 -5.46 -0.38 1.10
N GLY A 80 -6.08 -1.45 1.58
CA GLY A 80 -5.61 -2.36 2.62
C GLY A 80 -4.62 -3.43 2.13
N ILE A 81 -4.75 -4.64 2.68
CA ILE A 81 -3.90 -5.80 2.33
C ILE A 81 -4.31 -6.38 0.98
N SER A 82 -3.38 -7.06 0.29
CA SER A 82 -3.72 -7.68 -1.00
C SER A 82 -4.41 -9.03 -0.81
N ASP A 83 -5.63 -9.14 -1.31
CA ASP A 83 -6.36 -10.39 -1.53
C ASP A 83 -5.82 -11.18 -2.74
N ARG A 84 -5.07 -10.53 -3.64
CA ARG A 84 -4.56 -11.06 -4.92
C ARG A 84 -3.04 -11.14 -4.97
N SER A 85 -2.46 -11.60 -3.87
CA SER A 85 -1.03 -11.66 -3.64
C SER A 85 -0.21 -12.30 -4.80
N THR A 86 -0.76 -13.23 -5.58
CA THR A 86 -0.06 -13.77 -6.77
C THR A 86 0.00 -12.81 -7.97
N LEU A 87 -1.06 -12.03 -8.23
CA LEU A 87 -1.06 -11.05 -9.32
C LEU A 87 -0.13 -9.89 -9.01
N ASP A 88 -0.14 -9.42 -7.77
CA ASP A 88 0.77 -8.38 -7.30
C ASP A 88 2.22 -8.83 -7.40
N LEU A 89 2.52 -10.06 -6.99
CA LEU A 89 3.84 -10.68 -7.14
C LEU A 89 4.29 -10.71 -8.61
N LYS A 90 3.42 -11.12 -9.55
CA LYS A 90 3.72 -11.11 -10.99
C LYS A 90 3.95 -9.70 -11.51
N TYR A 91 3.12 -8.74 -11.09
CA TYR A 91 3.25 -7.34 -11.46
C TYR A 91 4.62 -6.79 -11.03
N HIS A 92 4.98 -6.94 -9.75
CA HIS A 92 6.28 -6.49 -9.24
C HIS A 92 7.46 -7.16 -9.95
N ALA A 93 7.39 -8.46 -10.20
CA ALA A 93 8.41 -9.18 -10.94
C ALA A 93 8.54 -8.68 -12.40
N ASN A 94 7.41 -8.49 -13.09
CA ASN A 94 7.40 -7.98 -14.47
C ASN A 94 7.92 -6.55 -14.56
N CYS A 95 7.56 -5.68 -13.60
CA CYS A 95 8.12 -4.34 -13.49
C CYS A 95 9.63 -4.38 -13.28
N CYS A 96 10.11 -5.20 -12.34
CA CYS A 96 11.56 -5.37 -12.11
C CYS A 96 12.30 -5.82 -13.39
N LEU A 97 11.79 -6.85 -14.08
CA LEU A 97 12.39 -7.36 -15.31
C LEU A 97 12.40 -6.33 -16.44
N LYS A 98 11.35 -5.50 -16.56
CA LYS A 98 11.30 -4.39 -17.53
C LYS A 98 12.32 -3.31 -17.18
N SER A 99 12.39 -2.90 -15.91
CA SER A 99 13.37 -1.91 -15.46
C SER A 99 14.80 -2.40 -15.67
N LYS A 100 15.09 -3.68 -15.39
CA LYS A 100 16.40 -4.29 -15.63
C LYS A 100 16.83 -4.21 -17.09
N LYS A 101 15.91 -4.42 -18.04
CA LYS A 101 16.20 -4.34 -19.48
C LYS A 101 16.51 -2.92 -19.96
N ASN A 102 15.91 -1.92 -19.31
CA ASN A 102 16.08 -0.52 -19.65
C ASN A 102 17.19 0.15 -18.84
N TYR A 103 17.82 -0.58 -17.91
CA TYR A 103 18.84 -0.06 -17.02
C TYR A 103 20.13 0.27 -17.78
N LYS A 104 20.64 1.48 -17.57
CA LYS A 104 21.96 1.92 -18.02
C LYS A 104 22.65 2.59 -16.86
N GLU A 105 23.78 2.05 -16.41
CA GLU A 105 24.52 2.54 -15.24
C GLU A 105 24.87 4.04 -15.34
N ALA A 106 25.29 4.49 -16.52
CA ALA A 106 25.61 5.90 -16.78
C ALA A 106 24.44 6.87 -16.53
N ASP A 107 23.18 6.43 -16.65
CA ASP A 107 22.01 7.28 -16.38
C ASP A 107 21.85 7.58 -14.87
N PHE A 108 22.56 6.83 -14.01
CA PHE A 108 22.52 6.95 -12.55
C PHE A 108 23.81 7.52 -11.96
N ASP A 109 24.89 7.67 -12.75
CA ASP A 109 26.14 8.30 -12.32
C ASP A 109 26.09 9.83 -12.50
N ILE A 110 25.03 10.43 -11.99
CA ILE A 110 24.79 11.86 -12.01
C ILE A 110 24.33 12.31 -10.62
N ALA A 111 24.58 13.58 -10.29
CA ALA A 111 24.12 14.17 -9.03
C ALA A 111 22.59 14.07 -8.90
N ALA A 112 22.09 13.79 -7.70
CA ALA A 112 20.68 13.61 -7.40
C ALA A 112 19.86 14.82 -7.88
N ALA A 113 20.33 16.04 -7.63
CA ALA A 113 19.67 17.28 -8.09
C ALA A 113 19.48 17.36 -9.62
N LYS A 114 20.35 16.70 -10.40
CA LYS A 114 20.28 16.68 -11.87
C LYS A 114 19.51 15.48 -12.42
N TYR A 115 19.14 14.52 -11.58
CA TYR A 115 18.46 13.30 -12.00
C TYR A 115 16.99 13.58 -12.33
N HIS A 116 16.57 13.27 -13.57
CA HIS A 116 15.18 13.41 -13.94
C HIS A 116 14.37 12.23 -13.42
N LEU A 117 13.68 12.43 -12.30
CA LEU A 117 12.86 11.41 -11.67
C LEU A 117 11.68 11.02 -12.57
N SER A 118 11.73 9.79 -13.08
CA SER A 118 10.62 9.16 -13.80
C SER A 118 9.61 8.53 -12.83
N GLY A 119 8.76 9.36 -12.20
CA GLY A 119 7.65 8.87 -11.38
C GLY A 119 7.27 9.78 -10.21
N ASP A 120 6.43 9.23 -9.33
CA ASP A 120 5.79 9.95 -8.22
C ASP A 120 6.45 9.60 -6.88
N PHE A 121 7.78 9.65 -6.80
CA PHE A 121 8.47 9.37 -5.53
C PHE A 121 8.14 10.45 -4.51
N PHE A 122 7.60 10.01 -3.36
CA PHE A 122 7.32 10.86 -2.21
C PHE A 122 7.65 10.08 -0.93
N PRO A 123 8.66 10.48 -0.14
CA PRO A 123 9.01 9.81 1.11
C PRO A 123 7.82 9.73 2.08
N CYS A 124 7.52 8.52 2.58
CA CYS A 124 6.48 8.29 3.58
C CYS A 124 5.08 8.88 3.23
N GLY A 125 4.74 8.94 1.94
CA GLY A 125 3.56 9.68 1.45
C GLY A 125 2.22 9.33 2.11
N ARG A 126 2.01 8.06 2.53
CA ARG A 126 0.75 7.68 3.20
C ARG A 126 0.62 8.25 4.61
N GLN A 127 1.70 8.22 5.39
CA GLN A 127 1.72 8.83 6.71
C GLN A 127 1.63 10.36 6.61
N PHE A 128 2.36 10.92 5.64
CA PHE A 128 2.35 12.36 5.36
C PHE A 128 0.93 12.89 5.13
N VAL A 129 0.18 12.33 4.17
CA VAL A 129 -1.18 12.82 3.87
C VAL A 129 -2.13 12.56 5.05
N THR A 130 -1.96 11.46 5.77
CA THR A 130 -2.79 11.13 6.94
C THR A 130 -2.64 12.17 8.04
N ASN A 131 -1.41 12.63 8.30
CA ASN A 131 -1.15 13.70 9.25
C ASN A 131 -1.77 15.02 8.76
N CYS A 132 -1.59 15.40 7.48
CA CYS A 132 -2.17 16.63 6.93
C CYS A 132 -3.71 16.65 7.00
N PHE A 133 -4.36 15.51 6.73
CA PHE A 133 -5.82 15.41 6.88
C PHE A 133 -6.24 15.52 8.34
N HIS A 134 -5.51 14.88 9.25
CA HIS A 134 -5.77 14.95 10.70
C HIS A 134 -5.63 16.37 11.24
N ASP A 135 -4.59 17.11 10.82
CA ASP A 135 -4.36 18.52 11.18
C ASP A 135 -5.53 19.43 10.76
N LEU A 136 -6.26 19.06 9.70
CA LEU A 136 -7.45 19.75 9.21
C LEU A 136 -8.78 19.18 9.78
N GLY A 137 -8.71 18.27 10.76
CA GLY A 137 -9.89 17.65 11.38
C GLY A 137 -10.61 16.62 10.49
N LEU A 138 -9.95 16.12 9.45
CA LEU A 138 -10.46 15.11 8.53
C LEU A 138 -9.86 13.74 8.83
N ARG A 139 -10.60 12.67 8.51
CA ARG A 139 -10.15 11.29 8.75
C ARG A 139 -9.86 10.57 7.44
N CYS A 140 -8.66 10.02 7.33
CA CYS A 140 -8.33 9.02 6.29
C CYS A 140 -8.90 7.66 6.68
N VAL A 141 -9.42 6.92 5.70
CA VAL A 141 -9.90 5.55 5.91
C VAL A 141 -9.07 4.55 5.11
N GLN A 142 -8.87 3.36 5.64
CA GLN A 142 -8.24 2.23 4.98
C GLN A 142 -9.26 1.09 4.81
N SER A 143 -9.37 0.58 3.58
CA SER A 143 -10.12 -0.64 3.30
C SER A 143 -9.44 -1.86 3.92
N SER A 144 -10.16 -2.96 4.14
CA SER A 144 -9.58 -4.25 4.56
C SER A 144 -8.68 -4.78 3.45
N TYR A 145 -9.19 -4.78 2.22
CA TYR A 145 -8.48 -5.30 1.04
C TYR A 145 -8.31 -4.23 -0.04
N ASN A 146 -8.93 -4.38 -1.20
CA ASN A 146 -8.84 -3.40 -2.27
C ASN A 146 -9.69 -2.16 -1.97
N SER A 147 -9.19 -0.96 -2.27
CA SER A 147 -9.95 0.27 -2.03
C SER A 147 -11.07 0.50 -3.04
N MET A 148 -10.93 -0.01 -4.27
CA MET A 148 -11.90 0.30 -5.35
C MET A 148 -13.34 -0.15 -5.02
N PRO A 149 -13.60 -1.38 -4.54
CA PRO A 149 -14.94 -1.79 -4.08
C PRO A 149 -15.51 -0.88 -2.98
N LEU A 150 -14.70 -0.52 -1.99
CA LEU A 150 -15.12 0.38 -0.92
C LEU A 150 -15.44 1.78 -1.45
N CYS A 151 -14.57 2.35 -2.30
CA CYS A 151 -14.80 3.65 -2.93
C CYS A 151 -16.12 3.67 -3.71
N LEU A 152 -16.41 2.60 -4.46
CA LEU A 152 -17.67 2.45 -5.20
C LEU A 152 -18.86 2.37 -4.25
N GLY A 153 -18.80 1.53 -3.22
CA GLY A 153 -19.87 1.41 -2.23
C GLY A 153 -20.19 2.75 -1.55
N VAL A 154 -19.16 3.47 -1.09
CA VAL A 154 -19.31 4.81 -0.48
C VAL A 154 -19.90 5.80 -1.48
N ALA A 155 -19.39 5.83 -2.72
CA ALA A 155 -19.86 6.74 -3.76
C ALA A 155 -21.34 6.52 -4.10
N TYR A 156 -21.77 5.27 -4.19
CA TYR A 156 -23.17 4.92 -4.43
C TYR A 156 -24.07 5.28 -3.24
N CYS A 157 -23.65 4.97 -2.01
CA CYS A 157 -24.44 5.28 -0.81
C CYS A 157 -24.62 6.80 -0.61
N LEU A 158 -23.61 7.61 -0.90
CA LEU A 158 -23.64 9.07 -0.71
C LEU A 158 -24.00 9.88 -1.96
N GLY A 159 -24.16 9.22 -3.12
CA GLY A 159 -24.35 9.88 -4.41
C GLY A 159 -23.21 10.83 -4.78
N CYS A 160 -21.98 10.54 -4.35
CA CYS A 160 -20.84 11.44 -4.50
C CYS A 160 -19.86 10.99 -5.60
N PRO A 161 -19.10 11.91 -6.23
CA PRO A 161 -18.13 11.54 -7.25
C PRO A 161 -16.89 10.84 -6.66
N ILE A 162 -16.19 10.07 -7.51
CA ILE A 162 -14.87 9.50 -7.20
C ILE A 162 -13.80 10.26 -7.99
N ALA A 163 -12.87 10.89 -7.28
CA ALA A 163 -11.69 11.53 -7.85
C ALA A 163 -10.51 10.54 -7.87
N SER A 164 -10.00 10.23 -9.06
CA SER A 164 -8.88 9.30 -9.22
C SER A 164 -8.05 9.57 -10.47
N MET A 165 -6.76 9.21 -10.42
CA MET A 165 -5.87 9.07 -11.58
C MET A 165 -6.03 7.69 -12.26
N SER A 166 -6.80 6.77 -11.66
CA SER A 166 -6.94 5.41 -12.15
C SER A 166 -8.01 5.27 -13.23
N SER A 167 -7.57 4.99 -14.47
CA SER A 167 -8.49 4.67 -15.58
C SER A 167 -9.32 3.40 -15.39
N ARG A 168 -9.11 2.64 -14.31
CA ARG A 168 -9.97 1.49 -13.98
C ARG A 168 -11.39 1.94 -13.64
N TYR A 169 -11.57 3.14 -13.10
CA TYR A 169 -12.91 3.65 -12.78
C TYR A 169 -13.75 3.90 -14.04
N TYR A 170 -13.15 4.27 -15.17
CA TYR A 170 -13.87 4.57 -16.43
C TYR A 170 -14.64 3.38 -17.01
N VAL A 171 -14.32 2.16 -16.58
CA VAL A 171 -14.97 0.93 -17.04
C VAL A 171 -15.88 0.30 -15.99
N VAL A 172 -16.20 1.02 -14.91
CA VAL A 172 -17.11 0.53 -13.87
C VAL A 172 -18.55 0.51 -14.38
N PRO A 173 -19.30 -0.58 -14.18
CA PRO A 173 -20.72 -0.63 -14.48
C PRO A 173 -21.52 -0.05 -13.31
N ARG A 174 -22.73 0.43 -13.62
CA ARG A 174 -23.76 0.66 -12.60
C ARG A 174 -24.22 -0.71 -12.06
N PRO A 175 -24.26 -0.92 -10.73
CA PRO A 175 -24.75 -2.16 -10.15
C PRO A 175 -26.25 -2.30 -10.39
N THR A 176 -26.66 -3.48 -10.80
CA THR A 176 -28.08 -3.86 -10.98
C THR A 176 -28.56 -4.79 -9.85
N ILE A 177 -27.62 -5.42 -9.14
CA ILE A 177 -27.88 -6.25 -7.96
C ILE A 177 -27.52 -5.41 -6.73
N LEU A 178 -28.51 -5.13 -5.88
CA LEU A 178 -28.36 -4.35 -4.66
C LEU A 178 -28.80 -5.16 -3.43
N PRO A 179 -28.11 -5.03 -2.28
CA PRO A 179 -28.59 -5.51 -1.00
C PRO A 179 -29.98 -4.95 -0.67
N GLU A 180 -30.83 -5.76 -0.04
CA GLU A 180 -32.21 -5.41 0.29
C GLU A 180 -32.31 -4.11 1.08
N GLU A 181 -31.36 -3.88 1.99
CA GLU A 181 -31.32 -2.71 2.87
C GLU A 181 -31.16 -1.39 2.13
N ILE A 182 -30.61 -1.40 0.91
CA ILE A 182 -30.33 -0.19 0.12
C ILE A 182 -31.06 -0.14 -1.22
N GLN A 183 -32.00 -1.06 -1.47
CA GLN A 183 -32.83 -1.05 -2.70
C GLN A 183 -33.68 0.22 -2.84
N SER A 184 -33.99 0.89 -1.72
CA SER A 184 -34.73 2.15 -1.69
C SER A 184 -33.90 3.37 -2.09
N LEU A 185 -32.56 3.26 -2.10
CA LEU A 185 -31.69 4.39 -2.45
C LEU A 185 -31.69 4.60 -3.98
N PRO A 186 -31.75 5.86 -4.46
CA PRO A 186 -31.61 6.15 -5.88
C PRO A 186 -30.15 5.97 -6.33
N ILE A 187 -29.81 4.78 -6.80
CA ILE A 187 -28.46 4.44 -7.28
C ILE A 187 -28.28 4.96 -8.71
N ASN A 188 -27.64 6.12 -8.86
CA ASN A 188 -27.27 6.71 -10.15
C ASN A 188 -25.89 6.20 -10.64
N GLU A 189 -25.52 6.53 -11.88
CA GLU A 189 -24.15 6.32 -12.36
C GLU A 189 -23.15 7.15 -11.55
N VAL A 190 -22.03 6.55 -11.16
CA VAL A 190 -20.99 7.24 -10.40
C VAL A 190 -20.29 8.24 -11.31
N LYS A 191 -20.27 9.51 -10.88
CA LYS A 191 -19.47 10.55 -11.52
C LYS A 191 -17.99 10.35 -11.20
N LEU A 192 -17.15 10.41 -12.22
CA LEU A 192 -15.71 10.18 -12.09
C LEU A 192 -14.95 11.46 -12.38
N VAL A 193 -14.07 11.87 -11.47
CA VAL A 193 -13.27 13.09 -11.59
C VAL A 193 -11.82 12.73 -11.86
N ASP A 194 -11.26 13.31 -12.91
CA ASP A 194 -9.88 13.06 -13.34
C ASP A 194 -8.86 13.87 -12.52
N LEU A 195 -8.06 13.17 -11.71
CA LEU A 195 -6.96 13.77 -10.95
C LEU A 195 -5.65 13.88 -11.73
N THR A 196 -5.58 13.50 -13.00
CA THR A 196 -4.35 13.67 -13.80
C THR A 196 -4.12 15.12 -14.24
N THR A 197 -5.15 15.97 -14.13
CA THR A 197 -5.12 17.38 -14.54
C THR A 197 -5.83 18.29 -13.53
N ASP A 198 -5.93 19.59 -13.82
CA ASP A 198 -7.16 20.41 -13.82
C ASP A 198 -8.47 19.80 -13.25
N PHE A 199 -8.55 19.26 -12.03
CA PHE A 199 -9.75 18.53 -11.60
C PHE A 199 -10.92 19.39 -11.10
N TYR A 200 -10.68 20.65 -10.74
CA TYR A 200 -11.75 21.61 -10.40
C TYR A 200 -11.35 23.02 -10.80
N ARG A 201 -12.34 23.89 -10.90
CA ARG A 201 -12.20 25.33 -11.07
C ARG A 201 -13.31 26.05 -10.31
N VAL A 202 -13.09 27.33 -10.02
CA VAL A 202 -14.09 28.19 -9.39
C VAL A 202 -14.54 29.20 -10.44
N ASP A 203 -15.78 29.06 -10.90
CA ASP A 203 -16.41 29.99 -11.83
C ASP A 203 -17.20 31.05 -11.04
N LYS A 204 -17.38 32.25 -11.60
CA LYS A 204 -18.32 33.24 -11.06
C LYS A 204 -19.61 33.18 -11.89
N GLU A 205 -20.69 32.70 -11.28
CA GLU A 205 -22.03 32.68 -11.88
C GLU A 205 -22.95 33.54 -11.01
N ASP A 206 -23.63 34.52 -11.61
CA ASP A 206 -24.51 35.47 -10.92
C ASP A 206 -23.86 36.17 -9.71
N GLY A 207 -22.55 36.43 -9.79
CA GLY A 207 -21.77 37.05 -8.72
C GLY A 207 -21.38 36.11 -7.56
N LYS A 208 -21.79 34.84 -7.61
CA LYS A 208 -21.41 33.80 -6.63
C LYS A 208 -20.29 32.92 -7.19
N ALA A 209 -19.34 32.57 -6.32
CA ALA A 209 -18.31 31.60 -6.65
C ALA A 209 -18.93 30.19 -6.62
N ILE A 210 -18.87 29.47 -7.75
CA ILE A 210 -19.36 28.10 -7.88
C ILE A 210 -18.18 27.21 -8.25
N LEU A 211 -17.88 26.22 -7.40
CA LEU A 211 -16.88 25.21 -7.70
C LEU A 211 -17.46 24.17 -8.66
N LYS A 212 -16.74 23.90 -9.74
CA LYS A 212 -17.05 22.84 -10.71
C LYS A 212 -15.92 21.84 -10.77
N MET A 213 -16.26 20.55 -10.82
CA MET A 213 -15.31 19.43 -10.96
C MET A 213 -15.26 18.96 -12.41
N LYS A 214 -14.09 18.49 -12.86
CA LYS A 214 -13.88 17.92 -14.19
C LYS A 214 -14.34 16.47 -14.22
N VAL A 215 -15.58 16.26 -14.60
CA VAL A 215 -16.25 14.95 -14.62
C VAL A 215 -16.08 14.28 -15.98
N TYR A 216 -15.79 12.98 -15.96
CA TYR A 216 -15.71 12.09 -17.11
C TYR A 216 -17.08 11.52 -17.48
N HIS A 217 -17.34 11.48 -18.78
CA HIS A 217 -18.59 11.03 -19.40
C HIS A 217 -18.31 9.94 -20.44
N ALA A 218 -18.74 8.71 -20.15
CA ALA A 218 -18.44 7.56 -21.00
C ALA A 218 -19.10 7.65 -22.39
N GLU A 219 -20.29 8.25 -22.46
CA GLU A 219 -21.08 8.52 -23.65
C GLU A 219 -20.39 9.46 -24.66
N MET A 220 -19.47 10.28 -24.18
CA MET A 220 -18.67 11.19 -25.02
C MET A 220 -17.31 10.60 -25.41
N SER A 221 -17.03 9.35 -25.04
CA SER A 221 -15.75 8.69 -25.29
C SER A 221 -15.89 7.51 -26.24
N GLY A 222 -14.75 6.92 -26.64
CA GLY A 222 -14.71 5.63 -27.33
C GLY A 222 -15.42 4.46 -26.61
N LEU A 223 -15.79 4.61 -25.33
CA LEU A 223 -16.57 3.61 -24.59
C LEU A 223 -18.10 3.70 -24.82
N ARG A 224 -18.58 4.71 -25.55
CA ARG A 224 -20.03 4.93 -25.79
C ARG A 224 -20.76 3.73 -26.41
N SER A 225 -20.06 2.95 -27.24
CA SER A 225 -20.62 1.79 -27.94
C SER A 225 -20.61 0.51 -27.10
N VAL A 226 -19.95 0.52 -25.94
CA VAL A 226 -19.79 -0.66 -25.09
C VAL A 226 -20.88 -0.64 -24.02
N PRO A 227 -21.72 -1.70 -23.92
CA PRO A 227 -22.68 -1.84 -22.84
C PRO A 227 -22.00 -1.76 -21.47
N ALA A 228 -22.60 -1.04 -20.51
CA ALA A 228 -21.97 -0.78 -19.21
C ALA A 228 -21.49 -2.06 -18.51
N ALA A 229 -22.35 -3.10 -18.48
CA ALA A 229 -22.04 -4.41 -17.89
C ALA A 229 -20.84 -5.12 -18.55
N SER A 230 -20.53 -4.81 -19.82
CA SER A 230 -19.39 -5.40 -20.55
C SER A 230 -18.07 -4.66 -20.31
N ARG A 231 -18.11 -3.40 -19.85
CA ARG A 231 -16.91 -2.53 -19.75
C ARG A 231 -15.79 -3.13 -18.88
N PRO A 232 -16.03 -3.80 -17.73
CA PRO A 232 -14.97 -4.43 -16.95
C PRO A 232 -14.10 -5.42 -17.73
N LEU A 233 -14.66 -6.05 -18.77
CA LEU A 233 -13.93 -6.99 -19.62
C LEU A 233 -12.83 -6.31 -20.44
N ILE A 234 -12.95 -5.01 -20.72
CA ILE A 234 -11.87 -4.23 -21.36
C ILE A 234 -10.65 -4.20 -20.44
N ALA A 235 -10.84 -3.90 -19.15
CA ALA A 235 -9.75 -3.88 -18.19
C ALA A 235 -9.13 -5.27 -17.99
N LEU A 236 -9.96 -6.32 -17.99
CA LEU A 236 -9.53 -7.72 -17.92
C LEU A 236 -8.63 -8.10 -19.10
N LEU A 237 -9.08 -7.86 -20.33
CA LEU A 237 -8.34 -8.19 -21.56
C LEU A 237 -7.07 -7.35 -21.74
N MET A 238 -7.06 -6.13 -21.22
CA MET A 238 -5.88 -5.26 -21.24
C MET A 238 -4.87 -5.59 -20.13
N ASN A 239 -5.23 -6.41 -19.13
CA ASN A 239 -4.34 -6.82 -18.05
C ASN A 239 -3.37 -7.91 -18.51
N THR A 240 -2.14 -7.52 -18.87
CA THR A 240 -1.11 -8.44 -19.36
C THR A 240 -0.54 -9.40 -18.30
N ASP A 241 -0.69 -9.07 -17.02
CA ASP A 241 -0.19 -9.93 -15.92
C ASP A 241 -1.16 -11.08 -15.64
N LEU A 242 -2.46 -10.86 -15.91
CA LEU A 242 -3.52 -11.86 -15.83
C LEU A 242 -3.68 -12.63 -17.15
N LEU A 243 -3.71 -11.91 -18.28
CA LEU A 243 -3.89 -12.44 -19.64
C LEU A 243 -2.72 -12.02 -20.53
N PRO A 244 -1.64 -12.83 -20.59
CA PRO A 244 -0.46 -12.53 -21.42
C PRO A 244 -0.74 -12.51 -22.92
N ARG A 245 -1.80 -13.20 -23.37
CA ARG A 245 -2.24 -13.26 -24.77
C ARG A 245 -3.74 -13.00 -24.82
N LEU A 246 -4.16 -12.25 -25.84
CA LEU A 246 -5.57 -12.05 -26.13
C LEU A 246 -6.17 -13.29 -26.81
N PRO A 247 -7.49 -13.50 -26.71
CA PRO A 247 -8.20 -14.50 -27.51
C PRO A 247 -7.95 -14.28 -29.01
N ALA A 248 -7.89 -15.37 -29.79
CA ALA A 248 -7.63 -15.32 -31.23
C ALA A 248 -8.66 -14.50 -32.02
N ALA A 249 -9.85 -14.32 -31.46
CA ALA A 249 -10.91 -13.47 -32.02
C ALA A 249 -10.54 -11.98 -32.02
N VAL A 250 -9.62 -11.53 -31.15
CA VAL A 250 -9.18 -10.14 -31.09
C VAL A 250 -8.01 -9.93 -32.04
N LYS A 251 -8.28 -9.38 -33.23
CA LYS A 251 -7.26 -9.02 -34.21
C LYS A 251 -6.75 -7.61 -33.94
N VAL A 252 -5.47 -7.50 -33.61
CA VAL A 252 -4.82 -6.21 -33.38
C VAL A 252 -4.10 -5.79 -34.66
N GLU A 253 -4.64 -4.76 -35.32
CA GLU A 253 -4.10 -4.20 -36.55
C GLU A 253 -3.71 -2.73 -36.30
N PRO A 254 -2.42 -2.42 -36.09
CA PRO A 254 -1.95 -1.04 -35.92
C PRO A 254 -2.15 -0.25 -37.21
N SER A 255 -2.68 0.97 -37.10
CA SER A 255 -2.85 1.88 -38.24
C SER A 255 -1.69 2.88 -38.30
N GLY A 256 -0.87 2.80 -39.35
CA GLY A 256 0.22 3.76 -39.58
C GLY A 256 1.27 3.76 -38.45
N SER A 257 1.49 4.93 -37.83
CA SER A 257 2.47 5.14 -36.74
C SER A 257 1.89 4.94 -35.33
N GLU A 258 0.69 4.36 -35.20
CA GLU A 258 0.05 4.19 -33.91
C GLU A 258 0.83 3.24 -32.97
N PRO A 259 0.97 3.58 -31.67
CA PRO A 259 1.49 2.66 -30.67
C PRO A 259 0.66 1.36 -30.55
N TYR A 260 1.33 0.21 -30.46
CA TYR A 260 0.68 -1.11 -30.35
C TYR A 260 -0.36 -1.19 -29.22
N ASN A 261 -0.11 -0.56 -28.06
CA ASN A 261 -1.05 -0.58 -26.95
C ASN A 261 -2.36 0.16 -27.25
N SER A 262 -2.30 1.24 -28.05
CA SER A 262 -3.48 1.97 -28.51
C SER A 262 -4.27 1.13 -29.51
N ALA A 263 -3.58 0.51 -30.48
CA ALA A 263 -4.18 -0.42 -31.44
C ALA A 263 -4.87 -1.60 -30.72
N LYS A 264 -4.18 -2.16 -29.72
CA LYS A 264 -4.70 -3.25 -28.87
C LYS A 264 -5.95 -2.81 -28.12
N LEU A 265 -5.92 -1.63 -27.49
CA LEU A 265 -7.07 -1.11 -26.74
C LEU A 265 -8.28 -0.93 -27.65
N ARG A 266 -8.11 -0.34 -28.84
CA ARG A 266 -9.20 -0.16 -29.80
C ARG A 266 -9.80 -1.49 -30.23
N ALA A 267 -8.96 -2.46 -30.62
CA ALA A 267 -9.42 -3.78 -31.02
C ALA A 267 -10.19 -4.49 -29.89
N VAL A 268 -9.76 -4.33 -28.64
CA VAL A 268 -10.47 -4.84 -27.46
C VAL A 268 -11.83 -4.15 -27.29
N ILE A 269 -11.88 -2.81 -27.37
CA ILE A 269 -13.13 -2.04 -27.27
C ILE A 269 -14.12 -2.48 -28.35
N ASP A 270 -13.68 -2.54 -29.61
CA ASP A 270 -14.51 -2.92 -30.76
C ASP A 270 -15.07 -4.34 -30.63
N TRP A 271 -14.26 -5.27 -30.12
CA TRP A 271 -14.68 -6.65 -29.94
C TRP A 271 -15.66 -6.80 -28.77
N VAL A 272 -15.39 -6.18 -27.63
CA VAL A 272 -16.28 -6.21 -26.45
C VAL A 272 -17.60 -5.51 -26.74
N ALA A 273 -17.63 -4.44 -27.55
CA ALA A 273 -18.86 -3.76 -27.96
C ALA A 273 -19.81 -4.68 -28.76
N LYS A 274 -19.26 -5.63 -29.52
CA LYS A 274 -20.03 -6.49 -30.45
C LYS A 274 -20.30 -7.90 -29.92
N THR A 275 -19.73 -8.26 -28.77
CA THR A 275 -19.72 -9.64 -28.27
C THR A 275 -20.41 -9.71 -26.91
N ASN A 276 -21.29 -10.71 -26.73
CA ASN A 276 -21.90 -10.98 -25.43
C ASN A 276 -20.80 -11.20 -24.36
N PRO A 277 -20.94 -10.63 -23.14
CA PRO A 277 -19.94 -10.76 -22.07
C PRO A 277 -19.52 -12.20 -21.75
N ILE A 278 -20.46 -13.14 -21.81
CA ILE A 278 -20.20 -14.56 -21.52
C ILE A 278 -19.37 -15.19 -22.63
N HIS A 279 -19.65 -14.86 -23.90
CA HIS A 279 -18.84 -15.31 -25.03
C HIS A 279 -17.41 -14.74 -24.99
N VAL A 280 -17.24 -13.50 -24.50
CA VAL A 280 -15.90 -12.94 -24.27
C VAL A 280 -15.14 -13.78 -23.24
N LEU A 281 -15.76 -14.09 -22.10
CA LEU A 281 -15.16 -14.91 -21.06
C LEU A 281 -14.88 -16.34 -21.54
N GLN A 282 -15.78 -16.92 -22.32
CA GLN A 282 -15.58 -18.23 -22.94
C GLN A 282 -14.33 -18.24 -23.82
N ALA A 283 -14.20 -17.26 -24.72
CA ALA A 283 -13.02 -17.15 -25.59
C ALA A 283 -11.72 -16.92 -24.80
N VAL A 284 -11.79 -16.21 -23.66
CA VAL A 284 -10.66 -16.11 -22.73
C VAL A 284 -10.31 -17.48 -22.16
N MET A 285 -11.27 -18.24 -21.66
CA MET A 285 -11.04 -19.58 -21.11
C MET A 285 -10.49 -20.54 -22.16
N GLU A 286 -10.98 -20.49 -23.39
CA GLU A 286 -10.51 -21.31 -24.52
C GLU A 286 -9.09 -20.94 -24.98
N SER A 287 -8.64 -19.70 -24.72
CA SER A 287 -7.28 -19.26 -25.05
C SER A 287 -6.21 -19.86 -24.12
N ILE A 288 -6.61 -20.45 -22.99
CA ILE A 288 -5.73 -21.07 -22.00
C ILE A 288 -5.34 -22.47 -22.47
N LYS A 289 -4.09 -22.63 -22.90
CA LYS A 289 -3.59 -23.90 -23.48
C LYS A 289 -3.13 -24.93 -22.44
N GLU A 290 -2.91 -24.52 -21.19
CA GLU A 290 -2.42 -25.39 -20.12
C GLU A 290 -3.56 -25.78 -19.16
N PRO A 291 -4.07 -27.03 -19.23
CA PRO A 291 -5.22 -27.46 -18.41
C PRO A 291 -4.99 -27.30 -16.91
N ASN A 292 -3.75 -27.51 -16.46
CA ASN A 292 -3.35 -27.41 -15.06
C ASN A 292 -3.40 -25.97 -14.51
N CYS A 293 -3.55 -24.96 -15.37
CA CYS A 293 -3.65 -23.56 -14.97
C CYS A 293 -5.09 -23.03 -15.00
N LEU A 294 -6.05 -23.82 -15.48
CA LEU A 294 -7.40 -23.36 -15.76
C LEU A 294 -8.14 -22.94 -14.46
N ASP A 295 -8.05 -23.74 -13.40
CA ASP A 295 -8.67 -23.43 -12.10
C ASP A 295 -8.05 -22.20 -11.42
N TYR A 296 -6.74 -22.04 -11.56
CA TYR A 296 -6.03 -20.88 -11.03
C TYR A 296 -6.40 -19.60 -11.78
N ILE A 297 -6.47 -19.66 -13.12
CA ILE A 297 -6.80 -18.51 -13.96
C ILE A 297 -8.27 -18.15 -13.76
N SER A 298 -9.20 -19.12 -13.76
CA SER A 298 -10.62 -18.88 -13.52
C SER A 298 -10.85 -18.16 -12.18
N SER A 299 -10.20 -18.64 -11.11
CA SER A 299 -10.23 -17.99 -9.80
C SER A 299 -9.66 -16.56 -9.84
N SER A 300 -8.54 -16.36 -10.56
CA SER A 300 -7.93 -15.04 -10.73
C SER A 300 -8.79 -14.06 -11.55
N LEU A 301 -9.54 -14.56 -12.54
CA LEU A 301 -10.49 -13.78 -13.34
C LEU A 301 -11.67 -13.33 -12.47
N MET A 302 -12.25 -14.24 -11.68
CA MET A 302 -13.36 -13.92 -10.77
C MET A 302 -12.94 -12.86 -9.74
N LEU A 303 -11.81 -13.09 -9.07
CA LEU A 303 -11.23 -12.09 -8.17
C LEU A 303 -11.04 -10.77 -8.91
N TYR A 304 -10.48 -10.78 -10.13
CA TYR A 304 -10.27 -9.57 -10.93
C TYR A 304 -11.56 -8.79 -11.23
N LEU A 305 -12.62 -9.47 -11.63
CA LEU A 305 -13.91 -8.84 -11.91
C LEU A 305 -14.56 -8.26 -10.65
N GLU A 306 -14.40 -8.92 -9.50
CA GLU A 306 -14.93 -8.45 -8.22
C GLU A 306 -14.46 -7.05 -7.83
N THR A 307 -13.28 -6.58 -8.27
CA THR A 307 -12.85 -5.19 -7.97
C THR A 307 -13.73 -4.10 -8.55
N PHE A 308 -14.54 -4.43 -9.56
CA PHE A 308 -15.46 -3.48 -10.18
C PHE A 308 -16.85 -3.52 -9.53
N CYS A 309 -17.05 -4.39 -8.54
CA CYS A 309 -18.28 -4.49 -7.77
C CYS A 309 -18.18 -3.63 -6.50
N PRO A 310 -19.23 -2.89 -6.12
CA PRO A 310 -19.26 -2.14 -4.87
C PRO A 310 -19.29 -3.06 -3.65
N ASP A 311 -18.55 -2.68 -2.60
CA ASP A 311 -18.62 -3.31 -1.29
C ASP A 311 -19.53 -2.52 -0.36
N PHE A 312 -20.83 -2.79 -0.41
CA PHE A 312 -21.82 -2.08 0.42
C PHE A 312 -21.73 -2.40 1.91
N VAL A 313 -21.25 -3.60 2.27
CA VAL A 313 -21.06 -4.01 3.66
C VAL A 313 -19.93 -3.19 4.29
N GLU A 314 -18.77 -3.15 3.63
CA GLU A 314 -17.63 -2.39 4.12
C GLU A 314 -17.91 -0.89 4.06
N ALA A 315 -18.59 -0.41 3.01
CA ALA A 315 -19.00 0.99 2.89
C ALA A 315 -19.92 1.40 4.05
N SER A 316 -20.92 0.59 4.39
CA SER A 316 -21.81 0.86 5.52
C SER A 316 -21.05 0.97 6.84
N GLN A 317 -20.10 0.05 7.10
CA GLN A 317 -19.25 0.10 8.30
C GLN A 317 -18.38 1.36 8.34
N VAL A 318 -17.78 1.72 7.21
CA VAL A 318 -16.92 2.91 7.10
C VAL A 318 -17.72 4.19 7.25
N LEU A 319 -18.91 4.28 6.66
CA LEU A 319 -19.78 5.45 6.81
C LEU A 319 -20.21 5.64 8.26
N ALA A 320 -20.57 4.56 8.97
CA ALA A 320 -20.87 4.62 10.40
C ALA A 320 -19.65 5.09 11.22
N LEU A 321 -18.44 4.61 10.91
CA LEU A 321 -17.20 5.06 11.56
C LEU A 321 -16.89 6.56 11.33
N LEU A 322 -17.34 7.10 10.20
CA LEU A 322 -17.19 8.50 9.84
C LEU A 322 -18.36 9.38 10.34
N GLY A 323 -19.45 8.78 10.83
CA GLY A 323 -20.69 9.50 11.15
C GLY A 323 -21.38 10.08 9.91
N LEU A 324 -21.32 9.35 8.79
CA LEU A 324 -21.89 9.72 7.49
C LEU A 324 -22.97 8.73 7.01
N ASP A 325 -23.56 7.96 7.93
CA ASP A 325 -24.56 6.93 7.69
C ASP A 325 -26.01 7.43 7.85
N GLU A 326 -26.21 8.74 8.02
CA GLU A 326 -27.54 9.32 8.15
C GLU A 326 -28.41 8.99 6.92
N GLY A 327 -29.54 8.32 7.16
CA GLY A 327 -30.46 7.88 6.10
C GLY A 327 -30.05 6.62 5.34
N ILE A 328 -28.95 5.96 5.72
CA ILE A 328 -28.45 4.72 5.09
C ILE A 328 -28.65 3.56 6.06
N ALA A 329 -29.46 2.57 5.66
CA ALA A 329 -29.67 1.38 6.48
C ALA A 329 -28.36 0.55 6.57
N PRO A 330 -28.00 0.06 7.78
CA PRO A 330 -26.82 -0.78 7.93
C PRO A 330 -26.94 -2.07 7.13
N VAL A 331 -25.98 -2.30 6.22
CA VAL A 331 -25.94 -3.53 5.40
C VAL A 331 -25.29 -4.63 6.22
N LYS A 332 -26.02 -5.72 6.46
CA LYS A 332 -25.52 -6.82 7.31
C LYS A 332 -24.61 -7.75 6.53
N VAL A 333 -23.54 -8.19 7.18
CA VAL A 333 -22.78 -9.37 6.73
C VAL A 333 -23.69 -10.58 6.90
N PRO A 334 -23.89 -11.44 5.89
CA PRO A 334 -24.54 -12.73 6.10
C PRO A 334 -23.79 -13.49 7.20
N GLU A 335 -24.45 -13.77 8.33
CA GLU A 335 -23.83 -14.52 9.42
C GLU A 335 -23.46 -15.92 8.93
N ARG A 336 -22.16 -16.17 8.76
CA ARG A 336 -21.65 -17.50 8.40
C ARG A 336 -20.92 -18.09 9.58
N ARG A 337 -21.27 -19.32 9.95
CA ARG A 337 -20.51 -20.05 10.96
C ARG A 337 -19.18 -20.50 10.35
N VAL A 338 -18.08 -20.33 11.08
CA VAL A 338 -16.71 -20.69 10.64
C VAL A 338 -16.60 -22.15 10.13
N GLY A 339 -17.48 -23.06 10.60
CA GLY A 339 -17.58 -24.44 10.11
C GLY A 339 -18.13 -24.58 8.68
N GLU A 340 -19.09 -23.74 8.29
CA GLU A 340 -19.76 -23.79 6.97
C GLU A 340 -18.83 -23.34 5.84
N GLU A 341 -17.88 -22.44 6.15
CA GLU A 341 -16.87 -21.95 5.21
C GLU A 341 -15.86 -23.05 4.82
N LYS A 342 -15.48 -23.92 5.77
CA LYS A 342 -14.61 -25.08 5.50
C LYS A 342 -15.31 -26.11 4.62
N ASP A 343 -16.58 -26.40 4.91
CA ASP A 343 -17.36 -27.39 4.17
C ASP A 343 -17.67 -26.93 2.75
N ARG A 344 -17.91 -25.62 2.52
CA ARG A 344 -18.07 -25.06 1.17
C ARG A 344 -16.77 -24.95 0.38
N GLN A 345 -15.64 -24.62 1.00
CA GLN A 345 -14.34 -24.65 0.31
C GLN A 345 -13.99 -26.05 -0.19
N LEU A 346 -14.41 -27.09 0.53
CA LEU A 346 -14.28 -28.49 0.13
C LEU A 346 -15.30 -28.93 -0.94
N GLN A 347 -16.41 -28.18 -1.11
CA GLN A 347 -17.53 -28.52 -1.99
C GLN A 347 -17.77 -27.53 -3.13
N ARG A 348 -16.80 -26.66 -3.48
CA ARG A 348 -16.94 -25.82 -4.68
C ARG A 348 -17.14 -26.73 -5.89
N PRO A 349 -18.29 -26.69 -6.58
CA PRO A 349 -18.49 -27.50 -7.75
C PRO A 349 -17.44 -27.07 -8.78
N SER A 350 -16.61 -27.99 -9.26
CA SER A 350 -15.68 -27.79 -10.37
C SER A 350 -16.39 -27.63 -11.73
N SER A 351 -17.64 -27.15 -11.71
CA SER A 351 -18.48 -27.00 -12.89
C SER A 351 -18.19 -25.67 -13.58
N PRO A 352 -17.93 -25.68 -14.91
CA PRO A 352 -17.82 -24.47 -15.73
C PRO A 352 -19.04 -23.56 -15.63
N MET A 353 -20.24 -24.12 -15.37
CA MET A 353 -21.47 -23.34 -15.20
C MET A 353 -21.37 -22.40 -14.00
N PHE A 354 -20.82 -22.88 -12.87
CA PHE A 354 -20.66 -22.07 -11.67
C PHE A 354 -19.77 -20.85 -11.93
N PHE A 355 -18.72 -21.01 -12.76
CA PHE A 355 -17.87 -19.89 -13.18
C PHE A 355 -18.65 -18.84 -13.97
N PHE A 356 -19.42 -19.24 -14.99
CA PHE A 356 -20.17 -18.28 -15.82
C PHE A 356 -21.33 -17.61 -15.08
N GLU A 357 -22.04 -18.35 -14.22
CA GLU A 357 -23.08 -17.80 -13.34
C GLU A 357 -22.49 -16.76 -12.36
N THR A 358 -21.36 -17.09 -11.73
CA THR A 358 -20.65 -16.15 -10.85
C THR A 358 -20.19 -14.93 -11.63
N ALA A 359 -19.59 -15.12 -12.81
CA ALA A 359 -19.13 -14.03 -13.66
C ALA A 359 -20.27 -13.10 -14.09
N ALA A 360 -21.42 -13.67 -14.46
CA ALA A 360 -22.62 -12.92 -14.82
C ALA A 360 -23.10 -12.04 -13.64
N GLY A 361 -23.09 -12.60 -12.41
CA GLY A 361 -23.39 -11.86 -11.20
C GLY A 361 -22.43 -10.69 -10.96
N LEU A 362 -21.12 -10.92 -11.09
CA LEU A 362 -20.08 -9.89 -10.93
C LEU A 362 -20.20 -8.77 -11.97
N LEU A 363 -20.47 -9.09 -13.24
CA LEU A 363 -20.65 -8.09 -14.30
C LEU A 363 -21.91 -7.23 -14.09
N LYS A 364 -22.90 -7.77 -13.36
CA LYS A 364 -24.08 -7.05 -12.89
C LYS A 364 -23.85 -6.24 -11.60
N GLY A 365 -22.63 -6.25 -11.07
CA GLY A 365 -22.24 -5.54 -9.85
C GLY A 365 -22.54 -6.28 -8.55
N GLY A 366 -22.95 -7.56 -8.60
CA GLY A 366 -23.11 -8.40 -7.42
C GLY A 366 -21.75 -8.83 -6.87
N GLY A 367 -21.52 -8.69 -5.57
CA GLY A 367 -20.30 -9.22 -4.92
C GLY A 367 -20.28 -10.75 -4.86
N LEU A 368 -19.12 -11.36 -4.57
CA LEU A 368 -19.06 -12.79 -4.32
C LEU A 368 -19.85 -13.15 -3.07
N ALA A 369 -20.71 -14.17 -3.17
CA ALA A 369 -21.50 -14.65 -2.04
C ALA A 369 -20.60 -15.16 -0.90
N ASP A 370 -19.44 -15.74 -1.23
CA ASP A 370 -18.46 -16.29 -0.30
C ASP A 370 -17.36 -15.28 0.04
N ARG A 371 -17.63 -14.39 1.00
CA ARG A 371 -16.55 -13.59 1.59
C ARG A 371 -15.86 -14.36 2.71
N PRO A 372 -14.53 -14.52 2.66
CA PRO A 372 -13.79 -15.04 3.80
C PRO A 372 -14.02 -14.12 5.01
N VAL A 373 -13.98 -14.70 6.21
CA VAL A 373 -13.96 -13.94 7.46
C VAL A 373 -12.86 -12.89 7.38
N ASP A 374 -13.24 -11.60 7.48
CA ASP A 374 -12.30 -10.48 7.47
C ASP A 374 -11.20 -10.72 8.52
N PHE A 375 -9.95 -10.42 8.20
CA PHE A 375 -8.86 -10.55 9.17
C PHE A 375 -9.08 -9.68 10.41
N LEU A 376 -9.85 -8.59 10.29
CA LEU A 376 -10.29 -7.73 11.40
C LEU A 376 -11.28 -8.41 12.35
N TYR A 377 -11.85 -9.56 12.00
CA TYR A 377 -12.86 -10.24 12.81
C TYR A 377 -12.35 -10.54 14.23
N ARG A 378 -13.08 -10.07 15.25
CA ARG A 378 -12.73 -10.14 16.68
C ARG A 378 -11.44 -9.44 17.10
N TRP A 379 -10.89 -8.56 16.26
CA TRP A 379 -9.91 -7.61 16.78
C TRP A 379 -10.57 -6.69 17.82
N PRO A 380 -9.82 -6.26 18.85
CA PRO A 380 -10.29 -5.22 19.76
C PRO A 380 -10.67 -3.95 18.98
N THR A 381 -11.72 -3.25 19.42
CA THR A 381 -12.25 -2.05 18.76
C THR A 381 -11.16 -1.01 18.49
N ALA A 382 -10.29 -0.75 19.47
CA ALA A 382 -9.19 0.20 19.32
C ALA A 382 -8.21 -0.22 18.19
N LEU A 383 -7.92 -1.51 18.06
CA LEU A 383 -7.07 -2.02 16.98
C LEU A 383 -7.75 -1.94 15.61
N VAL A 384 -9.05 -2.23 15.53
CA VAL A 384 -9.85 -2.05 14.30
C VAL A 384 -9.81 -0.59 13.86
N HIS A 385 -10.09 0.34 14.78
CA HIS A 385 -10.06 1.78 14.50
C HIS A 385 -8.65 2.25 14.10
N LEU A 386 -7.60 1.78 14.78
CA LEU A 386 -6.22 2.11 14.44
C LEU A 386 -5.88 1.70 13.00
N TYR A 387 -6.32 0.52 12.56
CA TYR A 387 -6.18 0.07 11.18
C TYR A 387 -7.04 0.90 10.22
N ARG A 388 -8.33 1.06 10.55
CA ARG A 388 -9.32 1.74 9.69
C ARG A 388 -8.98 3.19 9.47
N PHE A 389 -8.38 3.90 10.42
CA PHE A 389 -7.95 5.28 10.25
C PHE A 389 -6.51 5.44 9.73
N HIS A 390 -5.94 4.37 9.14
CA HIS A 390 -4.60 4.36 8.56
C HIS A 390 -3.47 4.70 9.55
N MET A 391 -3.70 4.57 10.85
CA MET A 391 -2.65 4.74 11.87
C MET A 391 -1.82 3.47 12.10
N LEU A 392 -2.29 2.33 11.57
CA LEU A 392 -1.54 1.09 11.41
C LEU A 392 -1.47 0.69 9.92
N GLN A 393 -0.28 0.79 9.33
CA GLN A 393 -0.09 0.53 7.91
C GLN A 393 -0.18 -0.97 7.57
N ARG A 394 -0.67 -1.26 6.35
CA ARG A 394 -0.77 -2.63 5.84
C ARG A 394 0.53 -3.45 5.89
N LEU A 395 1.70 -2.82 5.88
CA LEU A 395 3.00 -3.51 5.88
C LEU A 395 3.23 -4.28 7.19
N PHE A 396 2.67 -3.81 8.30
CA PHE A 396 2.76 -4.44 9.62
C PHE A 396 1.80 -5.64 9.78
N ILE A 397 0.91 -5.84 8.82
CA ILE A 397 -0.18 -6.83 8.88
C ILE A 397 -0.05 -7.86 7.76
N SER A 398 0.31 -7.43 6.55
CA SER A 398 0.36 -8.27 5.35
C SER A 398 1.16 -9.57 5.54
N PRO A 399 2.32 -9.61 6.22
CA PRO A 399 3.08 -10.84 6.42
C PRO A 399 2.34 -11.93 7.20
N LEU A 400 1.34 -11.55 7.99
CA LEU A 400 0.52 -12.45 8.79
C LEU A 400 -0.70 -12.99 8.05
N TYR A 401 -1.33 -12.16 7.20
CA TYR A 401 -2.62 -12.48 6.56
C TYR A 401 -2.55 -12.65 5.04
N SER A 402 -1.41 -12.40 4.40
CA SER A 402 -1.20 -12.62 2.96
C SER A 402 -0.33 -13.85 2.72
N LYS A 403 -0.76 -14.75 1.85
CA LYS A 403 -0.06 -16.00 1.50
C LYS A 403 1.40 -15.79 1.03
N TYR A 404 1.68 -14.67 0.35
CA TYR A 404 3.03 -14.34 -0.13
C TYR A 404 3.71 -13.27 0.74
N GLY A 405 3.10 -12.90 1.85
CA GLY A 405 3.57 -11.89 2.79
C GLY A 405 3.65 -10.48 2.19
N SER A 406 4.68 -9.74 2.57
CA SER A 406 4.95 -8.37 2.07
C SER A 406 6.00 -8.37 0.97
N ILE A 407 5.82 -7.52 -0.04
CA ILE A 407 6.84 -7.22 -1.05
C ILE A 407 7.36 -5.82 -0.78
N LEU A 408 8.66 -5.72 -0.43
CA LEU A 408 9.34 -4.47 -0.11
C LEU A 408 10.29 -4.13 -1.26
N THR A 409 9.94 -3.12 -2.04
CA THR A 409 10.65 -2.72 -3.27
C THR A 409 11.42 -1.40 -3.09
N TYR A 410 12.18 -0.99 -4.10
CA TYR A 410 12.77 0.35 -4.17
C TYR A 410 11.66 1.34 -4.54
N ASN A 411 11.54 2.43 -3.78
CA ASN A 411 10.55 3.47 -4.05
C ASN A 411 11.09 4.56 -4.99
N ASN A 412 12.41 4.61 -5.19
CA ASN A 412 13.09 5.61 -5.98
C ASN A 412 14.02 4.94 -6.99
N ASN A 413 13.82 5.21 -8.28
CA ASN A 413 14.62 4.63 -9.35
C ASN A 413 16.09 5.05 -9.27
N TYR A 414 16.40 6.24 -8.73
CA TYR A 414 17.78 6.69 -8.54
C TYR A 414 18.59 5.78 -7.60
N LEU A 415 17.91 5.13 -6.65
CA LEU A 415 18.48 4.23 -5.66
C LEU A 415 18.36 2.75 -6.07
N ILE A 416 18.17 2.46 -7.35
CA ILE A 416 17.97 1.10 -7.86
C ILE A 416 19.13 0.14 -7.54
N GLU A 417 20.34 0.66 -7.34
CA GLU A 417 21.52 -0.13 -7.03
C GLU A 417 21.55 -0.60 -5.56
N LEU A 418 20.79 0.07 -4.70
CA LEU A 418 20.79 -0.14 -3.25
C LEU A 418 19.62 -1.03 -2.80
N PRO A 419 19.73 -1.72 -1.65
CA PRO A 419 18.64 -2.51 -1.08
C PRO A 419 17.44 -1.63 -0.70
N CYS A 420 16.29 -2.24 -0.43
CA CYS A 420 15.15 -1.46 0.10
C CYS A 420 15.47 -0.86 1.49
N VAL A 421 14.89 0.31 1.78
CA VAL A 421 15.13 1.09 3.01
C VAL A 421 14.50 0.49 4.28
N TYR A 422 13.84 -0.66 4.16
CA TYR A 422 13.13 -1.32 5.26
C TYR A 422 14.00 -2.32 6.03
N GLY A 423 15.24 -2.56 5.61
CA GLY A 423 16.14 -3.53 6.23
C GLY A 423 16.34 -3.30 7.72
N PRO A 424 16.90 -2.13 8.13
CA PRO A 424 17.20 -1.85 9.54
C PRO A 424 15.96 -1.87 10.45
N SER A 425 14.80 -1.42 9.95
CA SER A 425 13.57 -1.32 10.75
C SER A 425 12.81 -2.66 10.89
N ARG A 426 13.39 -3.78 10.43
CA ARG A 426 12.81 -5.13 10.55
C ARG A 426 12.58 -5.54 11.99
N ILE A 427 13.46 -5.12 12.91
CA ILE A 427 13.31 -5.42 14.34
C ILE A 427 12.00 -4.85 14.91
N LEU A 428 11.61 -3.64 14.52
CA LEU A 428 10.35 -3.03 14.97
C LEU A 428 9.14 -3.70 14.32
N ARG A 429 9.24 -4.06 13.03
CA ARG A 429 8.17 -4.83 12.35
C ARG A 429 7.97 -6.21 12.98
N TYR A 430 9.04 -6.86 13.40
CA TYR A 430 8.96 -8.12 14.13
C TYR A 430 8.08 -8.00 15.37
N VAL A 431 8.24 -6.94 16.17
CA VAL A 431 7.39 -6.70 17.35
C VAL A 431 5.92 -6.53 16.96
N HIS A 432 5.63 -5.80 15.87
CA HIS A 432 4.25 -5.70 15.37
C HIS A 432 3.67 -7.08 15.04
N TYR A 433 4.43 -7.92 14.33
CA TYR A 433 3.97 -9.27 13.98
C TYR A 433 3.71 -10.12 15.22
N CYS A 434 4.61 -10.06 16.22
CA CYS A 434 4.48 -10.78 17.47
C CYS A 434 3.26 -10.35 18.30
N LEU A 435 3.01 -9.04 18.41
CA LEU A 435 1.86 -8.49 19.13
C LEU A 435 0.53 -8.86 18.45
N ILE A 436 0.45 -8.72 17.13
CA ILE A 436 -0.76 -9.09 16.37
C ILE A 436 -0.99 -10.60 16.46
N MET A 437 0.06 -11.43 16.39
CA MET A 437 -0.04 -12.86 16.61
C MET A 437 -0.57 -13.20 18.02
N GLY A 438 -0.13 -12.47 19.05
CA GLY A 438 -0.66 -12.61 20.42
C GLY A 438 -2.15 -12.29 20.52
N VAL A 439 -2.63 -11.25 19.81
CA VAL A 439 -4.07 -10.94 19.72
C VAL A 439 -4.86 -12.11 19.12
N GLU A 440 -4.35 -12.72 18.05
CA GLU A 440 -5.03 -13.86 17.42
C GLU A 440 -4.99 -15.13 18.25
N GLU A 441 -3.89 -15.38 18.95
CA GLU A 441 -3.77 -16.49 19.88
C GLU A 441 -4.77 -16.35 21.03
N ALA A 442 -4.84 -15.17 21.66
CA ALA A 442 -5.78 -14.89 22.74
C ALA A 442 -7.25 -15.06 22.30
N ASN A 443 -7.55 -14.79 21.03
CA ASN A 443 -8.88 -14.97 20.44
C ASN A 443 -9.17 -16.40 19.95
N GLY A 444 -8.18 -17.31 19.97
CA GLY A 444 -8.31 -18.65 19.40
C GLY A 444 -8.49 -18.66 17.87
N LEU A 445 -8.01 -17.62 17.18
CA LEU A 445 -8.23 -17.37 15.75
C LEU A 445 -6.93 -17.38 14.92
N THR A 446 -5.90 -18.10 15.37
CA THR A 446 -4.64 -18.27 14.63
C THR A 446 -4.84 -18.86 13.22
N SER A 447 -5.98 -19.51 12.96
CA SER A 447 -6.37 -19.94 11.62
C SER A 447 -6.52 -18.79 10.60
N LYS A 448 -6.75 -17.55 11.04
CA LYS A 448 -6.79 -16.35 10.18
C LYS A 448 -5.40 -15.97 9.64
N LEU A 449 -4.32 -16.40 10.30
CA LEU A 449 -2.93 -16.08 9.96
C LEU A 449 -2.46 -16.90 8.75
N VAL A 450 -3.12 -16.76 7.61
CA VAL A 450 -2.85 -17.57 6.40
C VAL A 450 -1.48 -17.27 5.78
N GLY A 451 -0.86 -16.14 6.11
CA GLY A 451 0.51 -15.79 5.72
C GLY A 451 1.59 -16.45 6.58
N LEU A 452 1.27 -16.79 7.83
CA LEU A 452 2.20 -17.32 8.81
C LEU A 452 2.26 -18.86 8.73
N ARG A 453 3.10 -19.45 7.86
CA ARG A 453 3.31 -20.92 7.82
C ARG A 453 4.75 -21.35 7.44
N PRO A 454 5.63 -21.64 8.44
CA PRO A 454 5.59 -21.21 9.86
C PRO A 454 6.14 -19.80 10.08
N PHE A 455 6.56 -19.10 9.02
CA PHE A 455 7.27 -17.81 9.10
C PHE A 455 6.46 -16.66 8.49
N ALA A 456 6.65 -15.45 9.03
CA ALA A 456 6.23 -14.22 8.37
C ALA A 456 7.21 -13.90 7.24
N ARG A 457 6.68 -13.64 6.03
CA ARG A 457 7.48 -13.53 4.80
C ARG A 457 7.62 -12.07 4.35
N GLU A 458 8.84 -11.64 4.12
CA GLU A 458 9.17 -10.37 3.46
C GLU A 458 10.04 -10.63 2.22
N VAL A 459 9.50 -10.38 1.03
CA VAL A 459 10.26 -10.39 -0.22
C VAL A 459 10.90 -9.01 -0.39
N CYS A 460 12.19 -8.91 -0.08
CA CYS A 460 12.91 -7.64 -0.06
C CYS A 460 13.77 -7.46 -1.31
N TYR A 461 13.80 -6.24 -1.82
CA TYR A 461 14.75 -5.82 -2.83
C TYR A 461 16.15 -5.65 -2.24
N GLU A 462 17.16 -6.19 -2.93
CA GLU A 462 18.55 -6.28 -2.47
C GLU A 462 19.52 -5.48 -3.37
N GLY A 463 18.99 -4.55 -4.18
CA GLY A 463 19.78 -3.81 -5.16
C GLY A 463 19.94 -4.57 -6.48
N HIS A 464 20.29 -3.84 -7.54
CA HIS A 464 20.63 -4.37 -8.86
C HIS A 464 19.63 -5.41 -9.41
N PHE A 465 18.32 -5.14 -9.27
CA PHE A 465 17.23 -5.99 -9.76
C PHE A 465 17.14 -7.36 -9.07
N ARG A 466 17.75 -7.51 -7.89
CA ARG A 466 17.75 -8.75 -7.10
C ARG A 466 16.76 -8.67 -5.95
N PHE A 467 16.18 -9.82 -5.62
CA PHE A 467 15.28 -9.98 -4.49
C PHE A 467 15.71 -11.17 -3.65
N LYS A 468 15.43 -11.13 -2.35
CA LYS A 468 15.53 -12.26 -1.42
C LYS A 468 14.25 -12.37 -0.60
N THR A 469 13.96 -13.56 -0.11
CA THR A 469 12.87 -13.78 0.84
C THR A 469 13.46 -13.90 2.24
N TYR A 470 12.97 -13.06 3.15
CA TYR A 470 13.28 -13.08 4.57
C TYR A 470 12.11 -13.73 5.31
N MET A 471 12.40 -14.84 5.99
CA MET A 471 11.45 -15.67 6.70
C MET A 471 11.68 -15.52 8.20
N MET A 472 10.81 -14.76 8.87
CA MET A 472 10.95 -14.46 10.30
C MET A 472 10.13 -15.43 11.16
N GLU A 473 10.76 -16.01 12.17
CA GLU A 473 10.08 -16.86 13.16
C GLU A 473 9.31 -15.98 14.15
N VAL A 474 8.01 -15.77 13.89
CA VAL A 474 7.15 -14.97 14.75
C VAL A 474 6.66 -15.81 15.92
N ARG A 475 6.80 -15.25 17.13
CA ARG A 475 6.26 -15.82 18.36
C ARG A 475 5.27 -14.84 18.97
N PRO A 476 4.18 -15.31 19.58
CA PRO A 476 3.18 -14.43 20.14
C PRO A 476 3.77 -13.62 21.31
N MET A 477 3.50 -12.32 21.33
CA MET A 477 3.80 -11.43 22.44
C MET A 477 2.51 -10.82 22.97
N HIS A 478 2.42 -10.69 24.28
CA HIS A 478 1.29 -10.08 24.96
C HIS A 478 1.76 -8.85 25.70
N LEU A 479 0.98 -7.77 25.64
CA LEU A 479 1.21 -6.59 26.46
C LEU A 479 0.87 -6.95 27.92
N PRO A 480 1.85 -6.91 28.86
CA PRO A 480 1.56 -7.21 30.26
C PRO A 480 0.57 -6.19 30.84
N ARG A 481 -0.29 -6.64 31.75
CA ARG A 481 -1.28 -5.76 32.39
C ARG A 481 -0.58 -4.63 33.15
N GLY A 482 -0.99 -3.40 32.88
CA GLY A 482 -0.45 -2.20 33.54
C GLY A 482 0.96 -1.80 33.07
N CYS A 483 1.52 -2.47 32.06
CA CYS A 483 2.78 -2.07 31.44
C CYS A 483 2.55 -0.83 30.56
N SER A 484 3.36 0.22 30.76
CA SER A 484 3.30 1.38 29.88
C SER A 484 3.88 1.05 28.51
N VAL A 485 3.51 1.86 27.51
CA VAL A 485 4.05 1.75 26.14
C VAL A 485 5.58 1.84 26.14
N ASP A 486 6.12 2.80 26.89
CA ASP A 486 7.56 3.04 26.97
C ASP A 486 8.28 1.87 27.65
N ASP A 487 7.77 1.40 28.80
CA ASP A 487 8.37 0.27 29.52
C ASP A 487 8.46 -0.98 28.65
N PHE A 488 7.41 -1.26 27.87
CA PHE A 488 7.39 -2.40 26.96
C PHE A 488 8.48 -2.27 25.89
N ILE A 489 8.55 -1.10 25.23
CA ILE A 489 9.54 -0.87 24.16
C ILE A 489 10.95 -0.90 24.73
N TYR A 490 11.19 -0.23 25.86
CA TYR A 490 12.49 -0.13 26.50
C TYR A 490 13.00 -1.50 26.96
N ALA A 491 12.12 -2.32 27.54
CA ALA A 491 12.45 -3.70 27.86
C ALA A 491 12.80 -4.52 26.62
N PHE A 492 12.07 -4.34 25.51
CA PHE A 492 12.32 -5.07 24.26
C PHE A 492 13.64 -4.67 23.60
N ILE A 493 13.95 -3.37 23.53
CA ILE A 493 15.19 -2.88 22.93
C ILE A 493 16.39 -2.94 23.91
N GLY A 494 16.15 -3.34 25.16
CA GLY A 494 17.18 -3.42 26.20
C GLY A 494 17.75 -2.06 26.58
N LEU A 495 16.89 -1.04 26.73
CA LEU A 495 17.26 0.26 27.26
C LEU A 495 17.23 0.22 28.80
N ASP A 496 18.37 0.48 29.43
CA ASP A 496 18.58 0.38 30.88
C ASP A 496 18.76 1.73 31.59
N CYS A 497 18.57 2.84 30.86
CA CYS A 497 18.76 4.19 31.38
C CYS A 497 17.54 5.09 31.13
N VAL A 498 17.44 6.15 31.95
CA VAL A 498 16.43 7.19 31.77
C VAL A 498 16.91 8.15 30.68
N LEU A 499 16.04 8.46 29.73
CA LEU A 499 16.33 9.42 28.67
C LEU A 499 16.10 10.85 29.19
N GLU A 500 17.19 11.59 29.36
CA GLU A 500 17.17 13.00 29.75
C GLU A 500 16.93 13.92 28.54
N VAL A 501 15.81 13.72 27.83
CA VAL A 501 15.41 14.51 26.66
C VAL A 501 13.91 14.81 26.68
N PRO A 502 13.42 15.85 25.96
CA PRO A 502 11.98 16.09 25.84
C PRO A 502 11.23 14.91 25.24
N ALA A 503 10.01 14.69 25.70
CA ALA A 503 9.17 13.55 25.32
C ALA A 503 8.95 13.43 23.80
N TRP A 504 8.85 14.56 23.08
CA TRP A 504 8.65 14.59 21.62
C TRP A 504 9.84 13.97 20.86
N SER A 505 11.06 14.08 21.41
CA SER A 505 12.31 13.67 20.76
C SER A 505 12.70 12.22 21.02
N VAL A 506 12.04 11.54 21.97
CA VAL A 506 12.37 10.17 22.39
C VAL A 506 12.37 9.21 21.20
N ALA A 507 11.34 9.25 20.35
CA ALA A 507 11.25 8.41 19.16
C ALA A 507 12.39 8.68 18.18
N LEU A 508 12.81 9.95 18.02
CA LEU A 508 13.92 10.33 17.14
C LEU A 508 15.26 9.79 17.68
N VAL A 509 15.54 10.04 18.96
CA VAL A 509 16.77 9.57 19.64
C VAL A 509 16.91 8.06 19.50
N LEU A 510 15.86 7.31 19.85
CA LEU A 510 15.90 5.85 19.80
C LEU A 510 15.98 5.33 18.36
N SER A 511 15.36 6.01 17.39
CA SER A 511 15.48 5.65 15.98
C SER A 511 16.91 5.85 15.46
N CYS A 512 17.57 6.96 15.82
CA CYS A 512 18.97 7.20 15.49
C CYS A 512 19.89 6.12 16.06
N VAL A 513 19.73 5.79 17.35
CA VAL A 513 20.57 4.77 18.01
C VAL A 513 20.30 3.38 17.44
N LEU A 514 19.03 2.97 17.29
CA LEU A 514 18.65 1.69 16.70
C LEU A 514 19.17 1.52 15.28
N TRP A 515 19.10 2.57 14.45
CA TRP A 515 19.62 2.52 13.10
C TRP A 515 21.15 2.42 13.09
N HIS A 516 21.84 3.27 13.86
CA HIS A 516 23.30 3.31 13.91
C HIS A 516 23.90 1.99 14.39
N GLN A 517 23.37 1.40 15.47
CA GLN A 517 23.88 0.14 16.03
C GLN A 517 23.67 -1.08 15.12
N GLN A 518 22.73 -1.02 14.18
CA GLN A 518 22.48 -2.10 13.22
C GLN A 518 23.38 -2.05 11.99
N LYS A 519 24.06 -0.92 11.75
CA LYS A 519 24.94 -0.73 10.59
C LYS A 519 26.34 -1.22 10.89
N VAL A 520 26.86 -2.09 10.01
CA VAL A 520 28.20 -2.67 10.18
C VAL A 520 29.27 -1.60 10.01
N GLU A 521 29.05 -0.63 9.13
CA GLU A 521 29.97 0.48 8.87
C GLU A 521 30.12 1.43 10.06
N HIS A 522 29.16 1.40 11.00
CA HIS A 522 29.09 2.31 12.15
C HIS A 522 29.58 1.71 13.47
N ARG A 523 30.09 0.47 13.46
CA ARG A 523 30.54 -0.22 14.69
C ARG A 523 31.62 0.54 15.46
N GLU A 524 32.55 1.16 14.74
CA GLU A 524 33.66 1.93 15.31
C GLU A 524 33.44 3.45 15.20
N CYS A 525 32.26 3.88 14.72
CA CYS A 525 31.91 5.29 14.56
C CYS A 525 31.28 5.80 15.86
N GLU A 526 31.71 6.97 16.33
CA GLU A 526 30.98 7.66 17.39
C GLU A 526 29.71 8.27 16.82
N ILE A 527 28.55 7.86 17.34
CA ILE A 527 27.24 8.33 16.86
C ILE A 527 27.10 9.86 16.94
N ALA A 528 27.79 10.50 17.89
CA ALA A 528 27.82 11.95 18.05
C ALA A 528 28.53 12.68 16.91
N GLU A 529 29.41 11.98 16.19
CA GLU A 529 30.18 12.50 15.06
C GLU A 529 29.66 11.96 13.71
N CYS A 530 28.58 11.15 13.72
CA CYS A 530 27.97 10.63 12.51
C CYS A 530 27.30 11.78 11.71
N PRO A 531 27.79 12.12 10.51
CA PRO A 531 27.32 13.29 9.76
C PRO A 531 25.82 13.25 9.45
N LEU A 532 25.29 12.07 9.15
CA LEU A 532 23.87 11.89 8.84
C LEU A 532 22.98 12.15 10.07
N ILE A 533 23.37 11.59 11.23
CA ILE A 533 22.61 11.75 12.47
C ILE A 533 22.66 13.21 12.90
N LEU A 534 23.83 13.86 12.84
CA LEU A 534 23.96 15.29 13.12
C LEU A 534 23.04 16.14 12.23
N SER A 535 23.06 15.89 10.92
CA SER A 535 22.20 16.59 9.96
C SER A 535 20.71 16.45 10.31
N VAL A 536 20.26 15.22 10.60
CA VAL A 536 18.88 14.95 11.01
C VAL A 536 18.54 15.63 12.34
N LEU A 537 19.41 15.54 13.35
CA LEU A 537 19.16 16.14 14.66
C LEU A 537 19.09 17.67 14.58
N VAL A 538 19.95 18.31 13.80
CA VAL A 538 19.90 19.76 13.55
C VAL A 538 18.55 20.13 12.96
N LEU A 539 18.18 19.50 11.84
CA LEU A 539 16.96 19.83 11.13
C LEU A 539 15.71 19.52 11.97
N ALA A 540 15.66 18.39 12.67
CA ALA A 540 14.51 18.03 13.50
C ALA A 540 14.30 19.00 14.67
N VAL A 541 15.36 19.30 15.44
CA VAL A 541 15.26 20.20 16.61
C VAL A 541 14.90 21.62 16.16
N VAL A 542 15.57 22.13 15.13
CA VAL A 542 15.32 23.49 14.65
C VAL A 542 13.93 23.61 14.01
N THR A 543 13.51 22.64 13.21
CA THR A 543 12.17 22.65 12.59
C THR A 543 11.08 22.58 13.64
N HIS A 544 11.21 21.71 14.65
CA HIS A 544 10.27 21.63 15.76
C HIS A 544 10.08 22.99 16.43
N CYS A 545 11.18 23.65 16.82
CA CYS A 545 11.09 24.98 17.45
C CYS A 545 10.63 26.11 16.50
N ASN A 546 10.87 25.99 15.20
CA ASN A 546 10.36 26.93 14.21
C ASN A 546 8.84 26.76 14.00
N VAL A 547 8.34 25.52 13.97
CA VAL A 547 6.92 25.21 13.77
C VAL A 547 6.09 25.47 15.03
N GLU A 548 6.64 25.25 16.22
CA GLU A 548 5.99 25.61 17.48
C GLU A 548 5.89 27.14 17.68
N CYS A 549 6.70 27.93 16.96
CA CYS A 549 6.60 29.37 16.99
C CYS A 549 5.37 29.83 16.17
N GLY A 550 4.29 30.18 16.87
CA GLY A 550 3.02 30.59 16.26
C GLY A 550 3.07 31.84 15.37
N GLU A 551 4.20 32.54 15.31
CA GLU A 551 4.45 33.67 14.40
C GLU A 551 4.93 33.23 13.01
N LEU A 552 5.50 32.02 12.90
CA LEU A 552 6.06 31.50 11.66
C LEU A 552 5.06 30.60 10.94
N SER A 553 4.80 30.91 9.66
CA SER A 553 4.05 30.00 8.80
C SER A 553 4.93 28.86 8.29
N ALA A 554 4.34 27.69 8.00
CA ALA A 554 5.06 26.58 7.38
C ALA A 554 5.68 26.95 6.02
N VAL A 555 5.06 27.89 5.29
CA VAL A 555 5.59 28.45 4.03
C VAL A 555 6.88 29.22 4.29
N ALA A 556 6.90 30.11 5.29
CA ALA A 556 8.09 30.90 5.62
C ALA A 556 9.28 30.02 6.02
N VAL A 557 9.04 28.95 6.81
CA VAL A 557 10.09 27.99 7.18
C VAL A 557 10.57 27.22 5.95
N ALA A 558 9.67 26.80 5.05
CA ALA A 558 10.05 26.11 3.81
C ALA A 558 10.89 27.01 2.88
N GLU A 559 10.54 28.28 2.71
CA GLU A 559 11.31 29.25 1.92
C GLU A 559 12.71 29.49 2.52
N HIS A 560 12.81 29.58 3.85
CA HIS A 560 14.10 29.66 4.54
C HIS A 560 14.97 28.43 4.25
N TYR A 561 14.38 27.23 4.25
CA TYR A 561 15.08 25.98 3.97
C TYR A 561 15.54 25.87 2.51
N ASP A 562 14.80 26.43 1.56
CA ASP A 562 15.29 26.57 0.19
C ASP A 562 16.54 27.47 0.11
N GLY A 563 16.56 28.59 0.85
CA GLY A 563 17.75 29.43 1.00
C GLY A 563 18.92 28.68 1.65
N LEU A 564 18.64 27.85 2.67
CA LEU A 564 19.64 27.04 3.37
C LEU A 564 20.30 26.02 2.42
N LYS A 565 19.56 25.41 1.49
CA LYS A 565 20.15 24.47 0.50
C LYS A 565 21.23 25.16 -0.32
N ALA A 566 20.94 26.36 -0.82
CA ALA A 566 21.91 27.12 -1.61
C ALA A 566 23.16 27.47 -0.80
N LEU A 567 23.01 27.74 0.50
CA LEU A 567 24.13 27.98 1.41
C LEU A 567 24.99 26.72 1.60
N VAL A 568 24.37 25.56 1.83
CA VAL A 568 25.08 24.27 1.99
C VAL A 568 25.85 23.92 0.73
N VAL A 569 25.23 24.06 -0.45
CA VAL A 569 25.91 23.81 -1.74
C VAL A 569 27.12 24.71 -1.92
N ARG A 570 26.98 26.02 -1.66
CA ARG A 570 28.10 26.96 -1.74
C ARG A 570 29.25 26.58 -0.81
N ARG A 571 28.94 26.16 0.42
CA ARG A 571 29.95 25.72 1.39
C ARG A 571 30.70 24.48 0.91
N MET A 572 29.98 23.49 0.38
CA MET A 572 30.60 22.29 -0.19
C MET A 572 31.52 22.62 -1.39
N GLU A 573 31.11 23.57 -2.23
CA GLU A 573 31.94 24.04 -3.35
C GLU A 573 33.20 24.76 -2.87
N GLU A 574 33.07 25.63 -1.86
CA GLU A 574 34.18 26.38 -1.25
C GLU A 574 35.21 25.47 -0.57
N SER A 575 34.76 24.39 0.08
CA SER A 575 35.63 23.42 0.75
C SER A 575 36.15 22.31 -0.16
N GLY A 576 35.66 22.23 -1.41
CA GLY A 576 35.96 21.11 -2.32
C GLY A 576 35.35 19.77 -1.87
N ALA A 577 34.37 19.80 -0.96
CA ALA A 577 33.74 18.63 -0.35
C ALA A 577 32.54 18.08 -1.14
N SER A 578 32.34 18.50 -2.38
CA SER A 578 31.23 18.03 -3.21
C SER A 578 31.18 16.50 -3.29
N ALA A 579 30.10 15.92 -2.78
CA ALA A 579 29.92 14.48 -2.77
C ALA A 579 29.85 13.90 -4.20
N SER A 580 30.46 12.73 -4.40
CA SER A 580 30.21 11.94 -5.61
C SER A 580 28.77 11.41 -5.62
N ALA A 581 28.24 11.09 -6.81
CA ALA A 581 26.90 10.52 -6.94
C ALA A 581 26.72 9.23 -6.10
N ALA A 582 27.76 8.42 -5.97
CA ALA A 582 27.75 7.22 -5.12
C ALA A 582 27.56 7.56 -3.63
N VAL A 583 28.30 8.56 -3.11
CA VAL A 583 28.17 9.02 -1.72
C VAL A 583 26.81 9.65 -1.47
N GLU A 584 26.31 10.45 -2.43
CA GLU A 584 25.00 11.07 -2.36
C GLU A 584 23.87 10.02 -2.30
N LYS A 585 23.94 8.97 -3.12
CA LYS A 585 23.01 7.82 -3.07
C LYS A 585 23.05 7.11 -1.71
N GLU A 586 24.23 6.85 -1.17
CA GLU A 586 24.43 6.21 0.13
C GLU A 586 23.78 7.02 1.27
N LEU A 587 24.05 8.33 1.30
CA LEU A 587 23.48 9.25 2.29
C LEU A 587 21.96 9.36 2.15
N MET A 588 21.46 9.49 0.92
CA MET A 588 20.03 9.56 0.63
C MET A 588 19.29 8.29 1.05
N HIS A 589 19.86 7.12 0.75
CA HIS A 589 19.31 5.83 1.16
C HIS A 589 19.29 5.70 2.68
N SER A 590 20.39 6.06 3.35
CA SER A 590 20.51 6.02 4.81
C SER A 590 19.53 6.98 5.50
N ALA A 591 19.32 8.17 4.94
CA ALA A 591 18.32 9.12 5.45
C ALA A 591 16.90 8.51 5.37
N LEU A 592 16.55 7.88 4.26
CA LEU A 592 15.26 7.21 4.09
C LEU A 592 15.09 6.00 5.03
N GLU A 593 16.15 5.25 5.29
CA GLU A 593 16.11 4.18 6.32
C GLU A 593 15.82 4.75 7.71
N LEU A 594 16.42 5.89 8.06
CA LEU A 594 16.18 6.56 9.34
C LEU A 594 14.73 7.06 9.46
N MET A 595 14.19 7.65 8.40
CA MET A 595 12.78 8.05 8.31
C MET A 595 11.83 6.86 8.52
N VAL A 596 12.11 5.74 7.87
CA VAL A 596 11.33 4.51 8.02
C VAL A 596 11.47 3.92 9.42
N MET A 597 12.66 3.98 10.03
CA MET A 597 12.86 3.56 11.42
C MET A 597 11.97 4.38 12.37
N TYR A 598 11.96 5.70 12.21
CA TYR A 598 11.12 6.60 12.98
C TYR A 598 9.63 6.28 12.84
N ASP A 599 9.14 6.14 11.61
CA ASP A 599 7.74 5.77 11.33
C ASP A 599 7.34 4.44 11.99
N HIS A 600 8.23 3.45 11.92
CA HIS A 600 7.96 2.13 12.51
C HIS A 600 7.96 2.20 14.04
N TYR A 601 8.78 3.07 14.64
CA TYR A 601 8.76 3.29 16.08
C TYR A 601 7.44 3.96 16.51
N VAL A 602 7.04 5.03 15.83
CA VAL A 602 5.77 5.74 16.11
C VAL A 602 4.57 4.82 15.92
N SER A 603 4.56 4.01 14.86
CA SER A 603 3.53 2.98 14.62
C SER A 603 3.46 1.96 15.77
N LEU A 604 4.61 1.54 16.30
CA LEU A 604 4.65 0.59 17.42
C LEU A 604 4.04 1.19 18.68
N CYS A 605 4.34 2.45 18.99
CA CYS A 605 3.73 3.15 20.13
C CYS A 605 2.21 3.23 19.99
N ARG A 606 1.70 3.54 18.80
CA ARG A 606 0.26 3.59 18.51
C ARG A 606 -0.40 2.21 18.64
N LEU A 607 0.27 1.15 18.17
CA LEU A 607 -0.20 -0.22 18.32
C LEU A 607 -0.30 -0.59 19.80
N LEU A 608 0.74 -0.37 20.59
CA LEU A 608 0.75 -0.68 22.02
C LEU A 608 -0.31 0.11 22.79
N THR A 609 -0.52 1.39 22.44
CA THR A 609 -1.60 2.21 23.01
C THR A 609 -2.97 1.58 22.73
N ALA A 610 -3.26 1.22 21.48
CA ALA A 610 -4.52 0.55 21.12
C ALA A 610 -4.71 -0.81 21.81
N LEU A 611 -3.64 -1.58 21.98
CA LEU A 611 -3.70 -2.85 22.71
C LEU A 611 -3.96 -2.64 24.21
N GLY A 612 -3.46 -1.55 24.80
CA GLY A 612 -3.74 -1.17 26.18
C GLY A 612 -5.19 -0.75 26.43
N GLU A 613 -5.82 -0.07 25.46
CA GLU A 613 -7.23 0.35 25.52
C GLU A 613 -8.23 -0.80 25.27
N GLY A 614 -7.84 -1.78 24.45
CA GLY A 614 -8.65 -2.96 24.17
C GLY A 614 -9.98 -2.64 23.48
N GLY A 615 -11.09 -2.81 24.20
CA GLY A 615 -12.45 -2.63 23.68
C GLY A 615 -12.93 -1.18 23.58
N GLY A 616 -12.15 -0.22 24.08
CA GLY A 616 -12.48 1.21 24.02
C GLY A 616 -12.53 1.76 22.59
N ILE A 617 -13.27 2.86 22.40
CA ILE A 617 -13.20 3.66 21.18
C ILE A 617 -12.01 4.62 21.36
N PRO A 618 -10.98 4.54 20.51
CA PRO A 618 -9.77 5.33 20.67
C PRO A 618 -10.01 6.80 20.38
N ASP A 619 -9.45 7.66 21.23
CA ASP A 619 -9.39 9.10 20.99
C ASP A 619 -8.10 9.46 20.25
N PHE A 620 -8.16 9.51 18.93
CA PHE A 620 -7.04 9.92 18.09
C PHE A 620 -6.72 11.41 18.13
N SER A 621 -7.41 12.21 18.95
CA SER A 621 -6.97 13.56 19.28
C SER A 621 -6.06 13.59 20.52
N SER A 622 -6.05 12.50 21.30
CA SER A 622 -5.24 12.41 22.51
C SER A 622 -3.74 12.39 22.21
N GLY A 623 -2.96 12.92 23.15
CA GLY A 623 -1.50 12.86 23.13
C GLY A 623 -0.94 11.43 23.21
N ALA A 624 -1.74 10.41 23.53
CA ALA A 624 -1.30 9.02 23.55
C ALA A 624 -1.02 8.48 22.14
N TYR A 625 -1.87 8.81 21.17
CA TYR A 625 -1.72 8.39 19.76
C TYR A 625 -0.84 9.32 18.93
N ASN A 626 -0.70 10.59 19.35
CA ASN A 626 0.05 11.63 18.64
C ASN A 626 1.17 12.25 19.50
N ARG A 627 1.81 11.42 20.34
CA ARG A 627 2.90 11.86 21.23
C ARG A 627 4.09 12.45 20.50
N TYR A 628 4.34 11.97 19.27
CA TYR A 628 5.55 12.27 18.52
C TYR A 628 5.24 13.13 17.31
N PRO A 629 6.13 14.08 16.97
CA PRO A 629 5.97 14.90 15.78
C PRO A 629 5.84 14.10 14.48
N PRO A 630 5.18 14.67 13.46
CA PRO A 630 5.10 14.07 12.14
C PRO A 630 6.43 14.12 11.37
N ASN A 631 6.61 13.25 10.38
CA ASN A 631 7.85 13.19 9.58
C ASN A 631 8.24 14.49 8.90
N TYR A 632 7.28 15.31 8.48
CA TYR A 632 7.58 16.58 7.80
C TYR A 632 8.26 17.59 8.74
N GLU A 633 8.23 17.35 10.04
CA GLU A 633 8.91 18.16 11.06
C GLU A 633 10.27 17.56 11.43
N MET A 634 10.36 16.24 11.58
CA MET A 634 11.62 15.55 11.90
C MET A 634 12.56 15.42 10.69
N PHE A 635 12.01 15.36 9.48
CA PHE A 635 12.71 15.18 8.20
C PHE A 635 12.16 16.16 7.16
N PRO A 636 12.31 17.47 7.37
CA PRO A 636 11.62 18.50 6.59
C PRO A 636 12.03 18.52 5.11
N SER A 637 13.28 18.17 4.80
CA SER A 637 13.84 18.13 3.46
C SER A 637 14.89 17.04 3.34
N LEU A 638 14.67 16.08 2.45
CA LEU A 638 15.65 15.02 2.17
C LEU A 638 16.92 15.59 1.53
N ALA A 639 16.78 16.58 0.66
CA ALA A 639 17.91 17.26 0.02
C ALA A 639 18.80 17.94 1.06
N LEU A 640 18.23 18.72 1.98
CA LEU A 640 19.00 19.36 3.06
C LEU A 640 19.70 18.33 3.95
N VAL A 641 18.98 17.27 4.36
CA VAL A 641 19.57 16.21 5.20
C VAL A 641 20.83 15.67 4.53
N VAL A 642 20.74 15.34 3.24
CA VAL A 642 21.85 14.75 2.47
C VAL A 642 22.97 15.74 2.23
N SER A 643 22.67 16.97 1.79
CA SER A 643 23.70 17.98 1.51
C SER A 643 24.45 18.39 2.78
N MET A 644 23.75 18.58 3.91
CA MET A 644 24.40 18.89 5.20
C MET A 644 25.24 17.72 5.70
N ALA A 645 24.76 16.48 5.55
CA ALA A 645 25.54 15.29 5.93
C ALA A 645 26.80 15.13 5.05
N ALA A 646 26.71 15.45 3.76
CA ALA A 646 27.85 15.44 2.86
C ALA A 646 28.92 16.48 3.26
N GLU A 647 28.49 17.70 3.59
CA GLU A 647 29.38 18.76 4.07
C GLU A 647 30.05 18.37 5.39
N LEU A 648 29.27 17.94 6.38
CA LEU A 648 29.75 17.50 7.69
C LEU A 648 30.73 16.32 7.61
N ARG A 649 30.63 15.46 6.59
CA ARG A 649 31.55 14.33 6.38
C ARG A 649 32.98 14.78 6.07
N SER A 650 33.16 16.01 5.58
CA SER A 650 34.49 16.57 5.27
C SER A 650 35.16 17.25 6.46
N GLU A 651 34.43 17.42 7.57
CA GLU A 651 34.89 18.15 8.74
C GLU A 651 35.62 17.25 9.74
N SER A 652 36.64 17.81 10.40
CA SER A 652 37.39 17.09 11.45
C SER A 652 36.66 17.02 12.79
N ALA A 653 35.75 17.96 13.05
CA ALA A 653 34.86 17.98 14.21
C ALA A 653 33.41 18.25 13.78
N PRO A 654 32.74 17.29 13.12
CA PRO A 654 31.38 17.46 12.59
C PRO A 654 30.37 17.97 13.62
N SER A 655 30.40 17.46 14.86
CA SER A 655 29.48 17.90 15.92
C SER A 655 29.60 19.38 16.25
N GLY A 656 30.82 19.92 16.24
CA GLY A 656 31.10 21.33 16.48
C GLY A 656 30.56 22.23 15.36
N VAL A 657 30.69 21.79 14.12
CA VAL A 657 30.16 22.51 12.93
C VAL A 657 28.63 22.46 12.93
N ALA A 658 28.03 21.31 13.21
CA ALA A 658 26.58 21.16 13.34
C ALA A 658 26.00 22.17 14.35
N LEU A 659 26.60 22.24 15.55
CA LEU A 659 26.16 23.14 16.62
C LEU A 659 26.35 24.63 16.26
N ARG A 660 27.56 25.03 15.82
CA ARG A 660 27.92 26.45 15.70
C ARG A 660 27.43 27.07 14.40
N LEU A 661 27.40 26.29 13.32
CA LEU A 661 27.04 26.76 12.00
C LEU A 661 25.60 26.36 11.66
N TRP A 662 25.30 25.06 11.65
CA TRP A 662 24.07 24.59 11.05
C TRP A 662 22.83 24.86 11.90
N VAL A 663 22.89 24.70 13.23
CA VAL A 663 21.78 25.10 14.12
C VAL A 663 21.44 26.59 13.94
N ALA A 664 22.46 27.45 13.92
CA ALA A 664 22.26 28.90 13.79
C ALA A 664 21.71 29.31 12.42
N ASN A 665 22.14 28.67 11.33
CA ASN A 665 21.66 28.99 9.98
C ASN A 665 20.29 28.38 9.67
N ALA A 666 19.95 27.24 10.25
CA ALA A 666 18.62 26.63 10.10
C ALA A 666 17.54 27.39 10.90
N PHE A 667 17.91 28.11 11.95
CA PHE A 667 16.99 28.86 12.79
C PHE A 667 16.37 30.05 12.04
N VAL A 668 15.04 30.20 12.14
CA VAL A 668 14.30 31.28 11.47
C VAL A 668 14.00 32.39 12.47
N ARG A 669 14.44 33.60 12.14
CA ARG A 669 14.19 34.82 12.93
C ARG A 669 12.79 35.38 12.65
N THR A 670 12.09 35.84 13.68
CA THR A 670 10.78 36.50 13.56
C THR A 670 10.89 38.02 13.45
N GLY A 671 12.06 38.58 13.77
CA GLY A 671 12.35 40.02 13.65
C GLY A 671 12.35 40.78 14.97
N ASP A 672 12.05 40.11 16.10
CA ASP A 672 12.36 40.59 17.45
C ASP A 672 13.69 39.98 17.92
N ASP A 673 14.75 40.77 17.87
CA ASP A 673 16.11 40.30 18.18
C ASP A 673 16.25 39.74 19.61
N VAL A 674 15.47 40.22 20.59
CA VAL A 674 15.60 39.75 21.98
C VAL A 674 14.94 38.39 22.15
N GLU A 675 13.74 38.22 21.61
CA GLU A 675 13.02 36.96 21.64
C GLU A 675 13.71 35.89 20.79
N ASP A 676 14.19 36.26 19.60
CA ASP A 676 14.93 35.37 18.70
C ASP A 676 16.21 34.85 19.35
N MET A 677 16.94 35.69 20.08
CA MET A 677 18.14 35.25 20.82
C MET A 677 17.80 34.28 21.96
N GLY A 678 16.69 34.50 22.67
CA GLY A 678 16.19 33.58 23.68
C GLY A 678 15.81 32.21 23.10
N ARG A 679 15.06 32.22 21.99
CA ARG A 679 14.67 31.01 21.25
C ARG A 679 15.88 30.26 20.71
N LEU A 680 16.82 30.95 20.07
CA LEU A 680 18.04 30.33 19.56
C LEU A 680 18.87 29.69 20.67
N LYS A 681 18.99 30.34 21.84
CA LYS A 681 19.67 29.75 23.00
C LYS A 681 19.01 28.43 23.43
N ASN A 682 17.68 28.41 23.52
CA ASN A 682 16.93 27.20 23.86
C ASN A 682 17.15 26.08 22.83
N VAL A 683 17.13 26.41 21.54
CA VAL A 683 17.39 25.46 20.44
C VAL A 683 18.80 24.85 20.56
N VAL A 684 19.81 25.67 20.86
CA VAL A 684 21.21 25.24 21.05
C VAL A 684 21.35 24.30 22.26
N GLU A 685 20.71 24.64 23.38
CA GLU A 685 20.69 23.80 24.59
C GLU A 685 19.97 22.46 24.34
N LEU A 686 18.85 22.51 23.61
CA LEU A 686 18.08 21.33 23.25
C LEU A 686 18.84 20.41 22.31
N PHE A 687 19.43 20.94 21.23
CA PHE A 687 20.27 20.16 20.32
C PHE A 687 21.44 19.50 21.07
N SER A 688 22.12 20.24 21.95
CA SER A 688 23.22 19.71 22.76
C SER A 688 22.77 18.58 23.69
N THR A 689 21.58 18.71 24.28
CA THR A 689 20.97 17.71 25.16
C THR A 689 20.62 16.43 24.39
N VAL A 690 19.98 16.58 23.24
CA VAL A 690 19.62 15.45 22.35
C VAL A 690 20.88 14.75 21.83
N LEU A 691 21.89 15.50 21.38
CA LEU A 691 23.16 14.95 20.89
C LEU A 691 23.91 14.18 21.99
N LYS A 692 23.94 14.73 23.21
CA LYS A 692 24.52 14.06 24.37
C LYS A 692 23.75 12.81 24.77
N CYS A 693 22.44 12.78 24.56
CA CYS A 693 21.64 11.59 24.82
C CYS A 693 21.95 10.48 23.81
N VAL A 694 21.93 10.77 22.50
CA VAL A 694 22.23 9.74 21.48
C VAL A 694 23.62 9.15 21.66
N SER A 695 24.61 9.93 22.13
CA SER A 695 25.98 9.46 22.34
C SER A 695 26.16 8.54 23.54
N LYS A 696 25.27 8.63 24.54
CA LYS A 696 25.33 7.83 25.76
C LYS A 696 24.48 6.57 25.70
N VAL A 697 23.37 6.61 24.96
CA VAL A 697 22.42 5.50 24.90
C VAL A 697 23.04 4.33 24.14
N LYS A 698 22.99 3.15 24.77
CA LYS A 698 23.33 1.87 24.14
C LYS A 698 22.16 0.93 24.33
N LEU A 699 21.73 0.29 23.26
CA LEU A 699 20.62 -0.66 23.29
C LEU A 699 21.17 -2.08 23.25
N ASN A 700 20.55 -2.96 24.03
CA ASN A 700 20.93 -4.37 24.16
C ASN A 700 19.79 -5.27 23.65
N PHE A 701 19.51 -5.20 22.35
CA PHE A 701 18.44 -5.98 21.72
C PHE A 701 18.96 -7.25 21.05
N THR A 702 18.11 -8.26 20.96
CA THR A 702 18.38 -9.47 20.17
C THR A 702 17.70 -9.35 18.81
N ALA A 703 18.48 -9.46 17.74
CA ALA A 703 17.92 -9.47 16.39
C ALA A 703 16.98 -10.67 16.20
N PRO A 704 15.86 -10.51 15.45
CA PRO A 704 14.96 -11.62 15.18
C PRO A 704 15.67 -12.72 14.40
N LYS A 705 15.28 -13.98 14.63
CA LYS A 705 15.76 -15.10 13.81
C LYS A 705 15.16 -15.00 12.41
N VAL A 706 16.02 -14.91 11.40
CA VAL A 706 15.60 -14.79 10.00
C VAL A 706 16.30 -15.83 9.14
N GLU A 707 15.52 -16.67 8.50
CA GLU A 707 15.99 -17.53 7.42
C GLU A 707 15.90 -16.76 6.10
N VAL A 708 16.97 -16.79 5.30
CA VAL A 708 17.04 -16.08 4.02
C VAL A 708 17.02 -17.12 2.91
N THR A 709 16.05 -17.02 2.01
CA THR A 709 15.89 -17.92 0.88
C THR A 709 15.79 -17.16 -0.44
N ASP A 710 15.82 -17.90 -1.55
CA ASP A 710 15.57 -17.34 -2.87
C ASP A 710 14.20 -16.65 -2.96
N PRO A 711 14.06 -15.66 -3.86
CA PRO A 711 12.77 -15.02 -4.10
C PRO A 711 11.80 -15.99 -4.79
N PRO A 712 10.49 -15.70 -4.77
CA PRO A 712 9.52 -16.48 -5.52
C PRO A 712 9.90 -16.58 -7.02
N PRO A 713 9.67 -17.73 -7.70
CA PRO A 713 10.14 -17.97 -9.07
C PRO A 713 9.67 -16.95 -10.11
N SER A 714 8.62 -16.16 -9.83
CA SER A 714 8.18 -15.07 -10.69
C SER A 714 9.28 -14.03 -10.94
N PHE A 715 10.15 -13.80 -9.94
CA PHE A 715 11.26 -12.85 -10.02
C PHE A 715 12.46 -13.37 -10.82
N LEU A 716 12.49 -14.68 -11.14
CA LEU A 716 13.53 -15.27 -11.98
C LEU A 716 13.18 -15.12 -13.48
N PRO A 717 14.19 -14.96 -14.36
CA PRO A 717 14.04 -15.11 -15.81
C PRO A 717 13.37 -16.44 -16.16
N LYS A 718 12.63 -16.49 -17.27
CA LYS A 718 11.86 -17.70 -17.64
C LYS A 718 12.75 -18.93 -17.81
N GLU A 719 13.98 -18.71 -18.24
CA GLU A 719 15.01 -19.71 -18.52
C GLU A 719 15.58 -20.31 -17.23
N GLU A 720 15.58 -19.54 -16.14
CA GLU A 720 16.11 -19.91 -14.81
C GLU A 720 15.03 -20.44 -13.87
N ARG A 721 13.74 -20.33 -14.26
CA ARG A 721 12.64 -20.83 -13.45
C ARG A 721 12.74 -22.34 -13.32
N PRO A 722 12.64 -22.90 -12.09
CA PRO A 722 12.51 -24.33 -11.91
C PRO A 722 11.36 -24.84 -12.79
N ARG A 723 11.63 -25.86 -13.63
CA ARG A 723 10.55 -26.53 -14.37
C ARG A 723 9.53 -26.97 -13.35
N ALA A 724 8.27 -26.56 -13.53
CA ALA A 724 7.20 -26.89 -12.61
C ALA A 724 7.15 -28.41 -12.45
N LYS A 725 7.68 -28.93 -11.32
CA LYS A 725 7.32 -30.26 -10.87
C LYS A 725 5.82 -30.19 -10.65
N SER A 726 5.08 -31.07 -11.31
CA SER A 726 3.63 -31.22 -11.13
C SER A 726 3.31 -31.17 -9.65
N TYR A 727 2.71 -30.06 -9.19
CA TYR A 727 2.14 -29.98 -7.86
C TYR A 727 0.94 -30.94 -7.86
N VAL A 728 1.20 -32.19 -7.51
CA VAL A 728 0.17 -33.05 -6.94
C VAL A 728 -0.23 -32.34 -5.66
N HIS A 729 -1.51 -31.95 -5.54
CA HIS A 729 -2.06 -31.53 -4.27
C HIS A 729 -1.78 -32.62 -3.22
N GLY A 730 -0.79 -32.38 -2.36
CA GLY A 730 -0.60 -33.18 -1.16
C GLY A 730 -1.85 -33.02 -0.30
N ARG A 731 -2.61 -34.10 -0.16
CA ARG A 731 -3.58 -34.26 0.92
C ARG A 731 -2.79 -34.37 2.23
N ASP A 732 -2.44 -33.25 2.84
CA ASP A 732 -1.96 -33.24 4.21
C ASP A 732 -3.17 -33.22 5.15
N ASN A 733 -3.78 -34.40 5.30
CA ASN A 733 -4.64 -34.76 6.42
C ASN A 733 -4.12 -36.11 6.96
N GLU A 734 -2.97 -36.09 7.60
CA GLU A 734 -2.66 -37.10 8.61
C GLU A 734 -2.20 -36.39 9.88
N VAL A 735 -3.13 -36.30 10.82
CA VAL A 735 -2.87 -36.03 12.22
C VAL A 735 -1.94 -37.14 12.70
N LEU A 736 -0.69 -36.78 13.02
CA LEU A 736 0.21 -37.64 13.78
C LEU A 736 -0.32 -37.69 15.22
N SER A 737 -1.22 -38.63 15.48
CA SER A 737 -1.61 -39.02 16.83
C SER A 737 -0.37 -39.55 17.55
N LYS A 738 0.02 -38.90 18.64
CA LYS A 738 1.03 -39.41 19.56
C LYS A 738 0.58 -40.78 20.11
N PRO A 739 1.51 -41.71 20.38
CA PRO A 739 1.16 -42.97 21.01
C PRO A 739 1.00 -42.79 22.52
N ASP A 740 -0.17 -43.13 23.05
CA ASP A 740 -0.34 -43.38 24.48
C ASP A 740 0.31 -44.72 24.83
N GLY A 741 1.26 -44.65 25.77
CA GLY A 741 1.78 -45.84 26.44
C GLY A 741 0.82 -46.30 27.53
N SER A 742 0.38 -47.55 27.47
CA SER A 742 0.77 -48.57 28.46
C SER A 742 -0.17 -49.79 28.45
N SER A 743 0.48 -50.94 28.63
CA SER A 743 -0.04 -52.17 29.27
C SER A 743 -1.02 -53.07 28.51
N GLY A 744 -0.50 -54.24 28.10
CA GLY A 744 -1.08 -55.51 28.58
C GLY A 744 -1.49 -56.57 27.55
N ALA A 745 -0.70 -57.65 27.50
CA ALA A 745 -1.10 -59.04 27.20
C ALA A 745 -1.41 -59.49 25.74
N ALA A 746 -0.38 -60.11 25.15
CA ALA A 746 -0.32 -61.53 24.74
C ALA A 746 -1.21 -62.11 23.60
N GLN A 747 -0.54 -63.01 22.85
CA GLN A 747 -1.05 -64.08 21.96
C GLN A 747 -1.55 -63.68 20.57
N MET A 748 -1.39 -64.47 19.50
CA MET A 748 -0.47 -65.54 19.10
C MET A 748 -0.85 -65.86 17.64
N ARG A 749 0.14 -66.23 16.82
CA ARG A 749 0.05 -67.23 15.73
C ARG A 749 -0.73 -66.97 14.41
N ASN A 750 0.05 -67.14 13.34
CA ASN A 750 -0.12 -68.08 12.22
C ASN A 750 -0.93 -67.71 10.96
N SER A 751 -0.15 -67.55 9.88
CA SER A 751 -0.14 -68.37 8.64
C SER A 751 -1.43 -68.62 7.86
N GLY A 752 -1.37 -68.39 6.53
CA GLY A 752 -2.05 -69.29 5.59
C GLY A 752 -2.56 -68.66 4.29
N GLN A 753 -1.80 -68.87 3.22
CA GLN A 753 -2.21 -68.84 1.81
C GLN A 753 -3.51 -69.61 1.50
N ARG A 754 -4.29 -69.13 0.51
CA ARG A 754 -4.74 -69.80 -0.77
C ARG A 754 -5.97 -69.05 -1.34
N ARG A 755 -5.93 -68.57 -2.60
CA ARG A 755 -6.42 -69.22 -3.86
C ARG A 755 -7.85 -69.78 -3.70
N SER A 756 -8.86 -69.55 -4.54
CA SER A 756 -8.90 -69.20 -5.98
C SER A 756 -10.34 -69.22 -6.56
N LEU A 757 -10.51 -68.53 -7.71
CA LEU A 757 -11.31 -68.89 -8.92
C LEU A 757 -12.82 -68.56 -9.08
N GLN A 758 -13.06 -67.83 -10.22
CA GLN A 758 -14.10 -67.97 -11.27
C GLN A 758 -15.58 -67.74 -10.90
N HIS A 759 -16.49 -67.21 -11.73
CA HIS A 759 -16.55 -66.86 -13.17
C HIS A 759 -17.80 -65.95 -13.35
N SER A 760 -17.81 -65.03 -14.32
CA SER A 760 -18.79 -64.99 -15.42
C SER A 760 -18.87 -63.58 -16.04
N GLU A 761 -18.51 -63.54 -17.33
CA GLU A 761 -18.71 -62.43 -18.24
C GLU A 761 -20.20 -62.28 -18.59
N ARG A 762 -20.66 -61.03 -18.77
CA ARG A 762 -21.54 -60.63 -19.87
C ARG A 762 -21.18 -59.22 -20.33
N HIS A 763 -20.73 -59.16 -21.57
CA HIS A 763 -20.68 -57.97 -22.42
C HIS A 763 -22.09 -57.41 -22.61
N ASP A 764 -22.24 -56.09 -22.51
CA ASP A 764 -23.13 -55.32 -23.38
C ASP A 764 -22.45 -53.99 -23.72
N GLU A 765 -22.25 -53.80 -25.03
CA GLU A 765 -21.77 -52.58 -25.65
C GLU A 765 -22.78 -51.45 -25.44
N MET A 766 -22.36 -50.37 -24.79
CA MET A 766 -23.07 -49.09 -24.88
C MET A 766 -22.14 -48.03 -25.44
N VAL A 767 -22.36 -47.76 -26.72
CA VAL A 767 -21.77 -46.70 -27.53
C VAL A 767 -21.79 -45.38 -26.76
N ARG A 768 -20.62 -44.94 -26.28
CA ARG A 768 -20.41 -43.58 -25.78
C ARG A 768 -20.43 -42.61 -26.96
N ASN A 769 -21.60 -42.04 -27.25
CA ASN A 769 -21.72 -40.80 -28.01
C ASN A 769 -21.05 -39.65 -27.21
N GLY A 770 -19.74 -39.53 -27.36
CA GLY A 770 -18.94 -38.45 -26.79
C GLY A 770 -19.20 -37.14 -27.52
N ARG A 771 -20.25 -36.42 -27.14
CA ARG A 771 -20.34 -34.98 -27.46
C ARG A 771 -19.17 -34.27 -26.78
N SER A 772 -18.33 -33.60 -27.59
CA SER A 772 -17.21 -32.75 -27.16
C SER A 772 -17.66 -31.76 -26.09
N TYR A 773 -16.80 -31.50 -25.10
CA TYR A 773 -17.01 -30.49 -24.05
C TYR A 773 -17.45 -29.13 -24.62
N ALA A 774 -16.90 -28.74 -25.78
CA ALA A 774 -17.29 -27.52 -26.48
C ALA A 774 -18.77 -27.52 -26.92
N SER A 775 -19.29 -28.65 -27.42
CA SER A 775 -20.69 -28.74 -27.88
C SER A 775 -21.72 -28.62 -26.76
N ARG A 776 -21.38 -29.08 -25.55
CA ARG A 776 -22.26 -28.94 -24.36
C ARG A 776 -22.21 -27.53 -23.76
N LEU A 777 -21.13 -26.79 -24.01
CA LEU A 777 -20.97 -25.40 -23.58
C LEU A 777 -21.77 -24.46 -24.50
N THR A 778 -21.70 -24.66 -25.82
CA THR A 778 -22.38 -23.81 -26.82
C THR A 778 -23.91 -23.88 -26.71
N GLU A 779 -24.48 -25.07 -26.56
CA GLU A 779 -25.95 -25.30 -26.55
C GLU A 779 -26.65 -24.67 -25.33
N ARG A 780 -25.91 -24.33 -24.25
CA ARG A 780 -26.47 -23.79 -22.99
C ARG A 780 -26.10 -22.33 -22.71
N VAL A 781 -25.02 -21.82 -23.30
CA VAL A 781 -24.73 -20.38 -23.26
C VAL A 781 -25.80 -19.59 -24.02
N GLU A 782 -26.44 -20.18 -25.03
CA GLU A 782 -27.58 -19.58 -25.74
C GLU A 782 -28.84 -19.36 -24.86
N GLU A 783 -28.96 -20.07 -23.71
CA GLU A 783 -30.07 -19.90 -22.77
C GLU A 783 -29.86 -18.77 -21.74
N MET A 784 -28.62 -18.30 -21.54
CA MET A 784 -28.26 -17.28 -20.53
C MET A 784 -28.26 -15.85 -21.08
N ARG A 785 -29.32 -15.44 -21.78
CA ARG A 785 -29.46 -14.04 -22.23
C ARG A 785 -29.52 -13.10 -21.01
N LEU A 786 -28.44 -12.35 -20.82
CA LEU A 786 -28.41 -11.16 -19.98
C LEU A 786 -28.82 -10.01 -20.91
N ASP A 787 -30.12 -9.70 -20.93
CA ASP A 787 -30.61 -8.44 -21.51
C ASP A 787 -30.13 -7.23 -20.67
#